data_AF-A0A8J9ZBC6-F1
#
_entry.id   AF-A0A8J9ZBC6-F1
#
_cell.length_a   1.000
_cell.length_b   1.000
_cell.length_c   1.000
_cell.angle_alpha   90.00
_cell.angle_beta   90.00
_cell.angle_gamma   90.00
#
_symmetry.space_group_name_H-M   'P 1'
#
loop_
_entity.id
_entity.type
_entity.pdbx_description
1 polymer ?
#
loop_
_entity_poly.entity_id
_entity_poly.type
_entity_poly.pdbx_seq_one_letter_code
_entity_poly.pdbx_strand_id
1 'polypeptide(L)'
;MFRSVLVLAAALVHLCAGESVIFPSGETLNSVDEVPDGYASAINTSSLLFDSEGLDSVSLSVYVPVSRWKSPDQRYFRANPTFIACLQNTSTALSGEDKPIEIAEGYRTAAESPSSDVLTSGEAAVVRFTNATDGMTVNDIVRVAIQQCVPVFEDVQRNLGIGVTDDTVLIQMRPDDGSELGFESDWWTYLDSAYDLATTPTCDEDTVLSSNGDKYPSTATSAEAEVGAIDYAITRDSEDFKRLVQYPASHILFADEESSSSWCGTEGTSCNPCASHPAGFTPSQRCADRTMSKRLFTALRRVDKHVRAQLNAQLRITEAWDEPHSGAVDGDQTENSLHYEGRAAKLELSGSSDLTSLAKYCICADIDYVEHKGTYLLVAVQKQEAYSSNYIEFDSEALVPVLPPSVATETYEVGEVYTHAYLFDSDGRENKNLCDDGTIGDFKDPDERYFRLDPTLVKCYQAISTRDNKYNADGAARRKIVVLVSYRSTPAQSNEYPMTDPRYMAFNRGYAMQLSYEDGVDTAIYNPAQLATYAASQCGKIFKTAGVSMGLGLYTDSIFVDMRGEQELWVETSDALPDGMSEDEWFDKTDEYIFASEEDRIIEPDDPISACLDFIPAQMQSPDFDHNRVPAQRRRKRTTSDVCTQTSSTTHCSQTASHRQTEVAHVMRAVTRLHLEGDLQDRLQTALEGCLGVCGTCMEGSLWDSKVEHCNNFMHWVPILLGNNETDVTNIHNRNNLALKADACHSGHCIVEAPLFSQLVGSVDERYRPDTSKSAEHEVYSPQENPLPVMDLLYKLYTIHAAGHVKVWVETVEEINMLQNPLEVVLAYNKNVTGVTVYVTDSELVADVETAARKFVEDLGASACNLYTRDTIAPLTVEAAPAAKRRRSPEYDLRHQLLEREQKWEERWMQSKLRSGGGM
;
A
#
# COMPACT_ATOMS: atom_id res chain seq x y z
N MET A 1 -28.56 -16.75 -32.03
CA MET A 1 -27.96 -17.24 -33.29
C MET A 1 -26.63 -16.57 -33.68
N PHE A 2 -26.16 -15.53 -32.97
CA PHE A 2 -24.85 -14.88 -33.23
C PHE A 2 -23.72 -15.25 -32.25
N ARG A 3 -23.95 -16.15 -31.28
CA ARG A 3 -22.92 -16.61 -30.33
C ARG A 3 -22.17 -17.88 -30.74
N SER A 4 -22.64 -18.60 -31.78
CA SER A 4 -22.03 -19.87 -32.20
C SER A 4 -20.94 -19.74 -33.26
N VAL A 5 -20.67 -18.52 -33.76
CA VAL A 5 -19.63 -18.26 -34.77
C VAL A 5 -18.31 -17.79 -34.13
N LEU A 6 -18.34 -17.16 -32.95
CA LEU A 6 -17.12 -16.77 -32.24
C LEU A 6 -16.39 -17.96 -31.57
N VAL A 7 -17.14 -18.98 -31.13
CA VAL A 7 -16.55 -20.18 -30.50
C VAL A 7 -15.85 -21.07 -31.52
N LEU A 8 -16.29 -21.07 -32.79
CA LEU A 8 -15.59 -21.78 -33.86
C LEU A 8 -14.34 -21.03 -34.37
N ALA A 9 -14.26 -19.70 -34.22
CA ALA A 9 -13.07 -18.93 -34.58
C ALA A 9 -11.95 -19.05 -33.54
N ALA A 10 -12.30 -19.20 -32.25
CA ALA A 10 -11.31 -19.50 -31.19
C ALA A 10 -10.80 -20.95 -31.26
N ALA A 11 -11.63 -21.90 -31.71
CA ALA A 11 -11.24 -23.31 -31.84
C ALA A 11 -10.45 -23.64 -33.13
N LEU A 12 -10.42 -22.74 -34.13
CA LEU A 12 -9.68 -22.92 -35.39
C LEU A 12 -8.34 -22.16 -35.47
N VAL A 13 -7.94 -21.46 -34.39
CA VAL A 13 -6.60 -20.84 -34.25
C VAL A 13 -5.68 -21.67 -33.33
N HIS A 14 -6.14 -22.79 -32.78
CA HIS A 14 -5.29 -23.78 -32.09
C HIS A 14 -4.62 -24.80 -33.04
N LEU A 15 -4.38 -24.41 -34.28
CA LEU A 15 -3.58 -25.18 -35.22
C LEU A 15 -2.18 -24.56 -35.31
N CYS A 16 -1.22 -25.23 -34.64
CA CYS A 16 0.22 -25.12 -34.84
C CYS A 16 0.89 -23.79 -34.44
N ALA A 17 0.90 -23.46 -33.15
CA ALA A 17 1.80 -22.45 -32.62
C ALA A 17 2.67 -23.11 -31.54
N GLY A 18 3.98 -23.26 -31.82
CA GLY A 18 4.91 -23.83 -30.85
C GLY A 18 5.18 -22.90 -29.67
N GLU A 19 5.95 -23.41 -28.70
CA GLU A 19 6.31 -22.71 -27.45
C GLU A 19 6.89 -21.32 -27.73
N SER A 20 6.36 -20.30 -27.04
CA SER A 20 6.80 -18.91 -27.11
C SER A 20 7.94 -18.67 -26.13
N VAL A 21 9.09 -18.23 -26.62
CA VAL A 21 10.34 -18.10 -25.85
C VAL A 21 10.84 -16.66 -25.90
N ILE A 22 11.11 -16.09 -24.73
CA ILE A 22 11.70 -14.75 -24.61
C ILE A 22 13.22 -14.88 -24.53
N PHE A 23 13.93 -14.17 -25.41
CA PHE A 23 15.38 -14.11 -25.43
C PHE A 23 15.94 -12.93 -24.64
N PRO A 24 17.23 -12.91 -24.25
CA PRO A 24 17.85 -11.82 -23.50
C PRO A 24 17.76 -10.41 -24.12
N SER A 25 17.45 -10.31 -25.42
CA SER A 25 17.12 -9.04 -26.09
C SER A 25 15.75 -8.46 -25.73
N GLY A 26 14.87 -9.25 -25.12
CA GLY A 26 13.44 -8.96 -24.95
C GLY A 26 12.57 -9.41 -26.13
N GLU A 27 13.17 -9.98 -27.19
CA GLU A 27 12.45 -10.49 -28.35
C GLU A 27 11.79 -11.85 -28.03
N THR A 28 10.54 -12.00 -28.45
CA THR A 28 9.78 -13.24 -28.27
C THR A 28 9.73 -14.00 -29.60
N LEU A 29 10.25 -15.23 -29.61
CA LEU A 29 10.22 -16.11 -30.78
C LEU A 29 9.37 -17.34 -30.49
N ASN A 30 8.58 -17.76 -31.47
CA ASN A 30 7.83 -19.02 -31.38
C ASN A 30 8.66 -20.16 -31.96
N SER A 31 8.77 -21.23 -31.20
CA SER A 31 9.42 -22.45 -31.64
C SER A 31 8.59 -23.20 -32.69
N VAL A 32 9.25 -24.10 -33.41
CA VAL A 32 8.67 -24.96 -34.44
C VAL A 32 8.39 -26.34 -33.83
N ASP A 33 7.13 -26.77 -33.85
CA ASP A 33 6.69 -28.04 -33.28
C ASP A 33 7.26 -29.27 -34.01
N GLU A 34 7.25 -29.26 -35.35
CA GLU A 34 7.80 -30.35 -36.16
C GLU A 34 9.25 -30.07 -36.56
N VAL A 35 10.18 -30.73 -35.87
CA VAL A 35 11.62 -30.68 -36.18
C VAL A 35 11.89 -31.50 -37.45
N PRO A 36 12.33 -30.89 -38.57
CA PRO A 36 12.70 -31.66 -39.75
C PRO A 36 13.99 -32.47 -39.47
N ASP A 37 14.11 -33.67 -40.06
CA ASP A 37 15.20 -34.62 -39.79
C ASP A 37 16.62 -34.02 -39.87
N GLY A 38 16.84 -33.05 -40.76
CA GLY A 38 18.14 -32.36 -40.92
C GLY A 38 18.51 -31.37 -39.81
N TYR A 39 17.58 -31.07 -38.90
CA TYR A 39 17.72 -30.12 -37.79
C TYR A 39 17.52 -30.80 -36.42
N ALA A 40 17.37 -32.12 -36.40
CA ALA A 40 17.44 -32.91 -35.17
C ALA A 40 18.87 -32.84 -34.60
N SER A 41 18.99 -32.61 -33.29
CA SER A 41 20.28 -32.68 -32.60
C SER A 41 20.57 -34.12 -32.21
N ALA A 42 21.81 -34.59 -32.44
CA ALA A 42 22.27 -35.90 -31.97
C ALA A 42 22.49 -35.94 -30.44
N ILE A 43 22.57 -34.76 -29.82
CA ILE A 43 22.73 -34.55 -28.38
C ILE A 43 21.37 -34.09 -27.84
N ASN A 44 20.90 -34.68 -26.75
CA ASN A 44 19.70 -34.20 -26.07
C ASN A 44 19.97 -32.81 -25.50
N THR A 45 19.40 -31.80 -26.15
CA THR A 45 19.68 -30.39 -25.90
C THR A 45 18.37 -29.71 -25.58
N SER A 46 18.30 -28.99 -24.48
CA SER A 46 17.14 -28.19 -24.05
C SER A 46 16.89 -26.96 -24.95
N SER A 47 17.46 -26.95 -26.16
CA SER A 47 17.28 -25.92 -27.16
C SER A 47 16.04 -26.18 -27.99
N LEU A 48 15.40 -25.09 -28.39
CA LEU A 48 14.22 -25.12 -29.25
C LEU A 48 14.61 -24.74 -30.68
N LEU A 49 13.83 -25.21 -31.65
CA LEU A 49 14.02 -24.93 -33.08
C LEU A 49 13.18 -23.70 -33.48
N PHE A 50 13.76 -22.78 -34.24
CA PHE A 50 13.10 -21.55 -34.70
C PHE A 50 13.21 -21.39 -36.22
N ASP A 51 12.18 -20.83 -36.86
CA ASP A 51 12.22 -20.43 -38.27
C ASP A 51 12.84 -19.02 -38.40
N SER A 52 13.89 -18.88 -39.20
CA SER A 52 14.59 -17.61 -39.38
C SER A 52 14.01 -16.71 -40.47
N GLU A 53 12.93 -17.11 -41.14
CA GLU A 53 12.30 -16.31 -42.20
C GLU A 53 11.93 -14.90 -41.71
N GLY A 54 12.65 -13.88 -42.19
CA GLY A 54 12.46 -12.48 -41.79
C GLY A 54 13.08 -12.09 -40.44
N LEU A 55 13.79 -13.00 -39.77
CA LEU A 55 14.38 -12.76 -38.45
C LEU A 55 15.88 -12.44 -38.48
N ASP A 56 16.53 -12.35 -39.64
CA ASP A 56 17.99 -12.18 -39.72
C ASP A 56 18.51 -10.97 -38.93
N SER A 57 17.79 -9.85 -38.93
CA SER A 57 18.14 -8.65 -38.17
C SER A 57 17.66 -8.65 -36.72
N VAL A 58 16.89 -9.66 -36.31
CA VAL A 58 16.39 -9.80 -34.94
C VAL A 58 17.53 -10.24 -34.05
N SER A 59 17.67 -9.59 -32.91
CA SER A 59 18.68 -9.90 -31.92
C SER A 59 18.16 -10.93 -30.93
N LEU A 60 18.91 -12.02 -30.73
CA LEU A 60 18.71 -12.94 -29.59
C LEU A 60 19.30 -12.34 -28.30
N SER A 61 20.31 -11.49 -28.43
CA SER A 61 20.81 -10.63 -27.35
C SER A 61 21.49 -9.40 -27.95
N VAL A 62 21.93 -8.45 -27.11
CA VAL A 62 22.57 -7.20 -27.57
C VAL A 62 23.71 -7.46 -28.56
N TYR A 63 24.47 -8.54 -28.38
CA TYR A 63 25.62 -8.87 -29.23
C TYR A 63 25.39 -10.03 -30.21
N VAL A 64 24.21 -10.68 -30.18
CA VAL A 64 23.94 -11.91 -30.93
C VAL A 64 22.71 -11.75 -31.83
N PRO A 65 22.84 -11.20 -33.05
CA PRO A 65 21.79 -11.25 -34.06
C PRO A 65 21.61 -12.66 -34.61
N VAL A 66 20.38 -13.00 -34.99
CA VAL A 66 20.05 -14.29 -35.63
C VAL A 66 20.97 -14.56 -36.82
N SER A 67 21.24 -13.56 -37.65
CA SER A 67 22.14 -13.70 -38.81
C SER A 67 23.57 -14.13 -38.47
N ARG A 68 24.05 -13.87 -37.25
CA ARG A 68 25.37 -14.31 -36.77
C ARG A 68 25.29 -15.61 -35.98
N TRP A 69 24.12 -15.92 -35.43
CA TRP A 69 23.88 -17.15 -34.70
C TRP A 69 23.62 -18.34 -35.63
N LYS A 70 22.75 -18.19 -36.63
CA LYS A 70 22.39 -19.26 -37.54
C LYS A 70 23.40 -19.44 -38.66
N SER A 71 23.36 -20.60 -39.32
CA SER A 71 24.06 -20.76 -40.58
C SER A 71 23.39 -19.92 -41.70
N PRO A 72 24.16 -19.18 -42.53
CA PRO A 72 23.62 -18.24 -43.51
C PRO A 72 22.58 -18.84 -44.46
N ASP A 73 22.81 -20.06 -44.92
CA ASP A 73 22.00 -20.73 -45.94
C ASP A 73 20.85 -21.58 -45.37
N GLN A 74 20.70 -21.61 -44.04
CA GLN A 74 19.70 -22.44 -43.37
C GLN A 74 18.46 -21.63 -42.99
N ARG A 75 17.30 -22.25 -43.17
CA ARG A 75 16.00 -21.68 -42.80
C ARG A 75 15.76 -21.77 -41.30
N TYR A 76 16.12 -22.89 -40.67
CA TYR A 76 15.89 -23.09 -39.25
C TYR A 76 17.19 -23.01 -38.45
N PHE A 77 17.07 -22.64 -37.18
CA PHE A 77 18.18 -22.68 -36.24
C PHE A 77 17.73 -23.14 -34.86
N ARG A 78 18.65 -23.74 -34.09
CA ARG A 78 18.41 -24.02 -32.67
C ARG A 78 19.06 -22.97 -31.80
N ALA A 79 18.39 -22.61 -30.71
CA ALA A 79 18.94 -21.73 -29.68
C ALA A 79 18.36 -22.08 -28.31
N ASN A 80 19.13 -21.83 -27.26
CA ASN A 80 18.66 -21.88 -25.88
C ASN A 80 18.85 -20.49 -25.23
N PRO A 81 17.81 -19.88 -24.64
CA PRO A 81 17.88 -18.53 -24.10
C PRO A 81 18.92 -18.40 -22.97
N THR A 82 19.08 -19.43 -22.13
CA THR A 82 20.08 -19.48 -21.05
C THR A 82 21.50 -19.50 -21.61
N PHE A 83 21.75 -20.27 -22.68
CA PHE A 83 23.05 -20.25 -23.36
C PHE A 83 23.37 -18.88 -23.96
N ILE A 84 22.39 -18.26 -24.64
CA ILE A 84 22.53 -16.92 -25.21
C ILE A 84 22.78 -15.88 -24.11
N ALA A 85 22.17 -16.01 -22.93
CA ALA A 85 22.41 -15.15 -21.78
C ALA A 85 23.87 -15.25 -21.28
N CYS A 86 24.41 -16.47 -21.19
CA CYS A 86 25.83 -16.69 -20.89
C CYS A 86 26.74 -15.96 -21.90
N LEU A 87 26.52 -16.14 -23.21
CA LEU A 87 27.32 -15.47 -24.25
C LEU A 87 27.21 -13.94 -24.18
N GLN A 88 26.02 -13.43 -23.89
CA GLN A 88 25.75 -12.02 -23.69
C GLN A 88 26.54 -11.46 -22.50
N ASN A 89 26.52 -12.16 -21.36
CA ASN A 89 27.26 -11.75 -20.16
C ASN A 89 28.77 -11.77 -20.41
N THR A 90 29.28 -12.81 -21.07
CA THR A 90 30.70 -12.89 -21.47
C THR A 90 31.10 -11.74 -22.38
N SER A 91 30.30 -11.46 -23.42
CA SER A 91 30.57 -10.37 -24.37
C SER A 91 30.51 -9.00 -23.70
N THR A 92 29.57 -8.80 -22.76
CA THR A 92 29.40 -7.54 -22.01
C THR A 92 30.61 -7.28 -21.12
N ALA A 93 31.01 -8.28 -20.32
CA ALA A 93 32.14 -8.17 -19.41
C ALA A 93 33.45 -7.88 -20.15
N LEU A 94 33.74 -8.63 -21.23
CA LEU A 94 34.94 -8.39 -22.04
C LEU A 94 34.92 -7.04 -22.77
N SER A 95 33.74 -6.58 -23.22
CA SER A 95 33.61 -5.24 -23.81
C SER A 95 33.89 -4.13 -22.77
N GLY A 96 33.51 -4.33 -21.52
CA GLY A 96 33.86 -3.43 -20.41
C GLY A 96 35.35 -3.39 -20.07
N GLU A 97 36.11 -4.41 -20.49
CA GLU A 97 37.58 -4.46 -20.40
C GLU A 97 38.28 -3.99 -21.71
N ASP A 98 37.55 -3.37 -22.64
CA ASP A 98 38.04 -2.98 -23.97
C ASP A 98 38.54 -4.17 -24.83
N LYS A 99 38.02 -5.38 -24.60
CA LYS A 99 38.36 -6.63 -25.31
C LYS A 99 37.17 -7.25 -26.07
N PRO A 100 36.52 -6.55 -27.02
CA PRO A 100 35.27 -7.02 -27.62
C PRO A 100 35.43 -8.33 -28.41
N ILE A 101 34.52 -9.27 -28.18
CA ILE A 101 34.45 -10.55 -28.88
C ILE A 101 33.33 -10.58 -29.92
N GLU A 102 33.45 -11.48 -30.89
CA GLU A 102 32.41 -11.85 -31.85
C GLU A 102 32.15 -13.35 -31.82
N ILE A 103 30.92 -13.75 -32.16
CA ILE A 103 30.58 -15.14 -32.46
C ILE A 103 31.10 -15.44 -33.86
N ALA A 104 32.15 -16.25 -33.95
CA ALA A 104 32.69 -16.73 -35.22
C ALA A 104 31.77 -17.81 -35.81
N GLU A 105 31.26 -18.71 -34.96
CA GLU A 105 30.31 -19.75 -35.35
C GLU A 105 29.26 -19.97 -34.25
N GLY A 106 27.98 -19.91 -34.63
CA GLY A 106 26.86 -20.33 -33.77
C GLY A 106 26.31 -21.69 -34.21
N TYR A 107 24.98 -21.79 -34.31
CA TYR A 107 24.29 -22.99 -34.76
C TYR A 107 24.69 -23.43 -36.18
N ARG A 108 24.97 -24.73 -36.33
CA ARG A 108 25.26 -25.41 -37.60
C ARG A 108 24.36 -26.63 -37.77
N THR A 109 24.01 -26.97 -39.00
CA THR A 109 23.36 -28.26 -39.28
C THR A 109 24.39 -29.40 -39.32
N ALA A 110 23.95 -30.63 -39.14
CA ALA A 110 24.82 -31.82 -39.23
C ALA A 110 25.53 -31.94 -40.60
N ALA A 111 24.93 -31.41 -41.66
CA ALA A 111 25.53 -31.40 -43.00
C ALA A 111 26.70 -30.39 -43.13
N GLU A 112 26.67 -29.30 -42.36
CA GLU A 112 27.66 -28.21 -42.44
C GLU A 112 28.85 -28.42 -41.51
N SER A 113 28.64 -29.11 -40.39
CA SER A 113 29.67 -29.36 -39.37
C SER A 113 29.75 -30.85 -39.00
N PRO A 114 30.09 -31.75 -39.95
CA PRO A 114 30.13 -33.19 -39.70
C PRO A 114 31.24 -33.63 -38.73
N SER A 115 32.15 -32.72 -38.37
CA SER A 115 33.25 -32.96 -37.43
C SER A 115 33.04 -32.35 -36.04
N SER A 116 31.96 -31.59 -35.83
CA SER A 116 31.63 -30.96 -34.54
C SER A 116 30.13 -31.01 -34.32
N ASP A 117 29.68 -32.16 -33.81
CA ASP A 117 28.26 -32.44 -33.52
C ASP A 117 27.70 -31.47 -32.46
N VAL A 118 28.55 -30.84 -31.66
CA VAL A 118 28.15 -29.93 -30.59
C VAL A 118 27.52 -28.63 -31.09
N LEU A 119 27.93 -28.08 -32.24
CA LEU A 119 27.30 -26.87 -32.81
C LEU A 119 25.88 -27.14 -33.36
N THR A 120 25.52 -28.41 -33.55
CA THR A 120 24.16 -28.81 -33.96
C THR A 120 23.15 -28.76 -32.81
N SER A 121 23.64 -28.58 -31.58
CA SER A 121 22.79 -28.43 -30.39
C SER A 121 22.05 -27.10 -30.32
N GLY A 122 22.63 -26.01 -30.84
CA GLY A 122 22.16 -24.66 -30.50
C GLY A 122 22.48 -24.23 -29.05
N GLU A 123 23.35 -24.97 -28.37
CA GLU A 123 23.86 -24.73 -27.01
C GLU A 123 25.39 -24.65 -26.99
N ALA A 124 26.00 -24.35 -28.16
CA ALA A 124 27.43 -24.18 -28.32
C ALA A 124 27.74 -23.05 -29.30
N ALA A 125 28.87 -22.37 -29.11
CA ALA A 125 29.35 -21.32 -30.00
C ALA A 125 30.87 -21.22 -29.98
N VAL A 126 31.45 -20.88 -31.13
CA VAL A 126 32.86 -20.51 -31.27
C VAL A 126 32.97 -18.99 -31.22
N VAL A 127 33.75 -18.49 -30.28
CA VAL A 127 33.97 -17.05 -30.06
C VAL A 127 35.44 -16.68 -30.22
N ARG A 128 35.70 -15.44 -30.64
CA ARG A 128 37.04 -14.86 -30.78
C ARG A 128 37.01 -13.35 -30.63
N PHE A 129 38.17 -12.72 -30.47
CA PHE A 129 38.24 -11.25 -30.47
C PHE A 129 37.90 -10.67 -31.84
N THR A 130 37.15 -9.57 -31.84
CA THR A 130 36.80 -8.83 -33.07
C THR A 130 38.04 -8.21 -33.72
N ASN A 131 38.96 -7.70 -32.90
CA ASN A 131 40.24 -7.13 -33.32
C ASN A 131 41.31 -7.47 -32.28
N ALA A 132 41.92 -8.65 -32.36
CA ALA A 132 42.96 -9.06 -31.41
C ALA A 132 44.17 -8.10 -31.49
N THR A 133 44.57 -7.53 -30.36
CA THR A 133 45.79 -6.73 -30.20
C THR A 133 46.75 -7.39 -29.21
N ASP A 134 48.00 -6.94 -29.16
CA ASP A 134 48.98 -7.39 -28.17
C ASP A 134 48.40 -7.26 -26.74
N GLY A 135 48.37 -8.37 -26.00
CA GLY A 135 47.81 -8.45 -24.64
C GLY A 135 46.38 -9.00 -24.54
N MET A 136 45.71 -9.28 -25.67
CA MET A 136 44.46 -10.05 -25.71
C MET A 136 44.78 -11.52 -25.97
N THR A 137 44.34 -12.42 -25.09
CA THR A 137 44.59 -13.86 -25.21
C THR A 137 43.29 -14.65 -25.14
N VAL A 138 43.21 -15.81 -25.79
CA VAL A 138 42.04 -16.70 -25.67
C VAL A 138 41.75 -17.05 -24.20
N ASN A 139 42.76 -17.04 -23.32
CA ASN A 139 42.58 -17.21 -21.87
C ASN A 139 41.77 -16.08 -21.21
N ASP A 140 41.76 -14.86 -21.75
CA ASP A 140 40.85 -13.80 -21.28
C ASP A 140 39.39 -14.19 -21.53
N ILE A 141 39.11 -14.77 -22.70
CA ILE A 141 37.77 -15.27 -23.05
C ILE A 141 37.39 -16.42 -22.13
N VAL A 142 38.30 -17.39 -21.92
CA VAL A 142 38.08 -18.52 -21.01
C VAL A 142 37.78 -18.05 -19.59
N ARG A 143 38.60 -17.14 -19.04
CA ARG A 143 38.38 -16.55 -17.71
C ARG A 143 36.98 -15.97 -17.58
N VAL A 144 36.59 -15.08 -18.50
CA VAL A 144 35.30 -14.40 -18.42
C VAL A 144 34.15 -15.37 -18.69
N ALA A 145 34.31 -16.34 -19.61
CA ALA A 145 33.30 -17.37 -19.86
C ALA A 145 33.03 -18.20 -18.61
N ILE A 146 34.07 -18.66 -17.90
CA ILE A 146 33.92 -19.38 -16.63
C ILE A 146 33.19 -18.52 -15.60
N GLN A 147 33.62 -17.27 -15.44
CA GLN A 147 33.05 -16.36 -14.44
C GLN A 147 31.57 -16.04 -14.67
N GLN A 148 31.15 -15.96 -15.94
CA GLN A 148 29.80 -15.53 -16.31
C GLN A 148 28.84 -16.70 -16.57
N CYS A 149 29.34 -17.82 -17.11
CA CYS A 149 28.49 -18.92 -17.56
C CYS A 149 28.30 -20.02 -16.52
N VAL A 150 29.27 -20.29 -15.64
CA VAL A 150 29.10 -21.31 -14.59
C VAL A 150 27.92 -20.99 -13.67
N PRO A 151 27.77 -19.76 -13.12
CA PRO A 151 26.60 -19.44 -12.29
C PRO A 151 25.27 -19.64 -13.02
N VAL A 152 25.23 -19.29 -14.31
CA VAL A 152 24.03 -19.42 -15.15
C VAL A 152 23.69 -20.87 -15.45
N PHE A 153 24.71 -21.72 -15.70
CA PHE A 153 24.51 -23.13 -16.05
C PHE A 153 24.25 -24.01 -14.83
N GLU A 154 24.81 -23.66 -13.67
CA GLU A 154 24.51 -24.31 -12.39
C GLU A 154 23.01 -24.27 -12.09
N ASP A 155 22.39 -23.10 -12.30
CA ASP A 155 20.95 -22.86 -12.08
C ASP A 155 20.05 -23.76 -12.96
N VAL A 156 20.51 -24.11 -14.17
CA VAL A 156 19.79 -25.02 -15.08
C VAL A 156 20.34 -26.44 -15.09
N GLN A 157 21.21 -26.78 -14.13
CA GLN A 157 21.85 -28.10 -13.99
C GLN A 157 22.55 -28.56 -15.25
N ARG A 158 23.41 -27.70 -15.79
CA ARG A 158 24.22 -27.98 -16.97
C ARG A 158 25.69 -27.74 -16.67
N ASN A 159 26.53 -28.48 -17.38
CA ASN A 159 27.98 -28.33 -17.30
C ASN A 159 28.45 -27.28 -18.31
N LEU A 160 29.54 -26.57 -17.98
CA LEU A 160 30.24 -25.71 -18.93
C LEU A 160 31.33 -26.53 -19.63
N GLY A 161 31.25 -26.63 -20.95
CA GLY A 161 32.30 -27.13 -21.82
C GLY A 161 33.10 -25.99 -22.43
N ILE A 162 34.43 -26.07 -22.37
CA ILE A 162 35.33 -25.12 -23.01
C ILE A 162 36.35 -25.89 -23.87
N GLY A 163 36.42 -25.55 -25.16
CA GLY A 163 37.47 -26.00 -26.07
C GLY A 163 38.31 -24.81 -26.52
N VAL A 164 39.63 -24.91 -26.44
CA VAL A 164 40.53 -23.80 -26.79
C VAL A 164 41.38 -24.17 -28.00
N THR A 165 41.51 -23.23 -28.93
CA THR A 165 42.45 -23.26 -30.06
C THR A 165 43.36 -22.03 -30.00
N ASP A 166 44.28 -21.87 -30.96
CA ASP A 166 45.22 -20.74 -30.96
C ASP A 166 44.52 -19.37 -31.04
N ASP A 167 43.36 -19.27 -31.69
CA ASP A 167 42.65 -18.01 -31.93
C ASP A 167 41.15 -18.00 -31.58
N THR A 168 40.56 -19.16 -31.27
CA THR A 168 39.14 -19.27 -30.92
C THR A 168 38.88 -20.09 -29.65
N VAL A 169 37.76 -19.82 -29.00
CA VAL A 169 37.25 -20.57 -27.85
C VAL A 169 35.86 -21.10 -28.19
N LEU A 170 35.68 -22.40 -28.10
CA LEU A 170 34.38 -23.07 -28.10
C LEU A 170 33.81 -23.00 -26.69
N ILE A 171 32.64 -22.40 -26.53
CA ILE A 171 31.85 -22.40 -25.30
C ILE A 171 30.63 -23.29 -25.54
N GLN A 172 30.34 -24.20 -24.63
CA GLN A 172 29.23 -25.14 -24.75
C GLN A 172 28.51 -25.30 -23.40
N MET A 173 27.19 -25.32 -23.43
CA MET A 173 26.37 -25.85 -22.35
C MET A 173 26.15 -27.35 -22.59
N ARG A 174 26.58 -28.18 -21.64
CA ARG A 174 26.62 -29.64 -21.77
C ARG A 174 25.52 -30.30 -20.94
N PRO A 175 24.85 -31.33 -21.49
CA PRO A 175 23.91 -32.14 -20.73
C PRO A 175 24.64 -33.05 -19.74
N ASP A 176 23.88 -33.82 -18.98
CA ASP A 176 24.43 -34.89 -18.14
C ASP A 176 24.88 -36.07 -19.01
N ASP A 177 26.17 -36.08 -19.35
CA ASP A 177 26.83 -37.12 -20.14
C ASP A 177 27.83 -37.95 -19.30
N GLY A 178 27.80 -37.77 -17.97
CA GLY A 178 28.67 -38.45 -17.02
C GLY A 178 30.14 -38.06 -17.09
N SER A 179 30.52 -37.08 -17.91
CA SER A 179 31.91 -36.66 -18.03
C SER A 179 32.22 -35.44 -17.15
N GLU A 180 33.43 -35.39 -16.63
CA GLU A 180 33.89 -34.27 -15.80
C GLU A 180 34.01 -32.96 -16.62
N LEU A 181 34.00 -31.82 -15.93
CA LEU A 181 34.18 -30.49 -16.55
C LEU A 181 35.47 -30.37 -17.35
N GLY A 182 36.52 -31.14 -17.00
CA GLY A 182 37.78 -31.18 -17.73
C GLY A 182 38.58 -29.87 -17.69
N PHE A 183 38.34 -29.01 -16.68
CA PHE A 183 39.05 -27.74 -16.52
C PHE A 183 40.53 -27.97 -16.21
N GLU A 184 41.39 -27.17 -16.85
CA GLU A 184 42.81 -27.10 -16.47
C GLU A 184 42.97 -26.57 -15.04
N SER A 185 44.05 -26.94 -14.35
CA SER A 185 44.27 -26.59 -12.93
C SER A 185 44.13 -25.09 -12.65
N ASP A 186 44.60 -24.25 -13.58
CA ASP A 186 44.63 -22.81 -13.39
C ASP A 186 43.24 -22.18 -13.58
N TRP A 187 42.33 -22.84 -14.29
CA TRP A 187 40.99 -22.32 -14.61
C TRP A 187 40.06 -22.31 -13.40
N TRP A 188 40.30 -23.19 -12.42
CA TRP A 188 39.58 -23.20 -11.15
C TRP A 188 39.73 -21.89 -10.38
N THR A 189 40.86 -21.19 -10.53
CA THR A 189 41.08 -19.88 -9.89
C THR A 189 40.18 -18.77 -10.46
N TYR A 190 39.75 -18.91 -11.72
CA TYR A 190 38.79 -17.99 -12.34
C TYR A 190 37.40 -18.19 -11.75
N LEU A 191 37.03 -19.44 -11.48
CA LEU A 191 35.78 -19.80 -10.82
C LEU A 191 35.75 -19.26 -9.39
N ASP A 192 36.82 -19.45 -8.63
CA ASP A 192 36.98 -18.88 -7.29
C ASP A 192 36.71 -17.37 -7.30
N SER A 193 37.31 -16.64 -8.25
CA SER A 193 37.11 -15.20 -8.39
C SER A 193 35.64 -14.80 -8.67
N ALA A 194 34.86 -15.64 -9.37
CA ALA A 194 33.45 -15.38 -9.65
C ALA A 194 32.56 -15.47 -8.40
N TYR A 195 32.96 -16.33 -7.46
CA TYR A 195 32.19 -16.59 -6.25
C TYR A 195 32.71 -15.81 -5.02
N ASP A 196 33.83 -15.08 -5.14
CA ASP A 196 34.25 -14.12 -4.11
C ASP A 196 33.32 -12.90 -4.08
N LEU A 197 32.87 -12.51 -2.89
CA LEU A 197 32.11 -11.28 -2.71
C LEU A 197 33.04 -10.08 -2.88
N ALA A 198 32.60 -9.06 -3.64
CA ALA A 198 33.41 -7.86 -3.89
C ALA A 198 33.78 -7.10 -2.60
N THR A 199 32.86 -7.10 -1.62
CA THR A 199 33.04 -6.46 -0.32
C THR A 199 32.72 -7.44 0.79
N THR A 200 33.43 -7.32 1.91
CA THR A 200 33.06 -8.01 3.15
C THR A 200 31.76 -7.41 3.69
N PRO A 201 30.72 -8.22 4.00
CA PRO A 201 29.50 -7.70 4.61
C PRO A 201 29.78 -6.98 5.93
N THR A 202 28.91 -6.06 6.32
CA THR A 202 28.96 -5.42 7.64
C THR A 202 28.39 -6.37 8.69
N CYS A 203 28.94 -6.35 9.91
CA CYS A 203 28.52 -7.23 10.99
C CYS A 203 28.53 -6.47 12.32
N ASP A 204 27.36 -5.94 12.67
CA ASP A 204 27.12 -5.17 13.89
C ASP A 204 26.48 -6.01 15.00
N GLU A 205 26.41 -7.34 14.82
CA GLU A 205 25.81 -8.27 15.77
C GLU A 205 26.71 -8.48 17.00
N ASP A 206 26.14 -8.39 18.20
CA ASP A 206 26.86 -8.56 19.47
C ASP A 206 26.50 -9.87 20.20
N THR A 207 25.66 -10.73 19.59
CA THR A 207 25.37 -12.06 20.13
C THR A 207 26.64 -12.90 20.27
N VAL A 208 26.83 -13.50 21.46
CA VAL A 208 27.98 -14.35 21.79
C VAL A 208 27.52 -15.77 22.08
N LEU A 209 27.89 -16.72 21.20
CA LEU A 209 27.72 -18.16 21.42
C LEU A 209 29.09 -18.77 21.69
N SER A 210 29.37 -19.14 22.94
CA SER A 210 30.74 -19.50 23.39
C SER A 210 30.86 -20.87 24.05
N SER A 211 29.73 -21.47 24.42
CA SER A 211 29.65 -22.74 25.12
C SER A 211 28.85 -23.76 24.32
N ASN A 212 29.16 -25.04 24.53
CA ASN A 212 28.37 -26.13 23.94
C ASN A 212 26.89 -26.04 24.38
N GLY A 213 25.98 -26.00 23.41
CA GLY A 213 24.54 -25.83 23.60
C GLY A 213 24.04 -24.39 23.52
N ASP A 214 24.92 -23.39 23.38
CA ASP A 214 24.51 -22.01 23.09
C ASP A 214 23.87 -21.94 21.69
N LYS A 215 22.74 -21.23 21.58
CA LYS A 215 21.94 -21.14 20.35
C LYS A 215 21.55 -19.71 20.01
N TYR A 216 21.37 -19.46 18.71
CA TYR A 216 20.69 -18.30 18.17
C TYR A 216 19.53 -18.75 17.26
N PRO A 217 18.33 -18.16 17.40
CA PRO A 217 17.90 -17.33 18.52
C PRO A 217 17.98 -18.09 19.86
N SER A 218 18.20 -17.39 20.97
CA SER A 218 18.36 -18.05 22.28
C SER A 218 17.08 -18.74 22.77
N THR A 219 15.93 -18.41 22.18
CA THR A 219 14.63 -19.02 22.46
C THR A 219 14.38 -20.32 21.69
N ALA A 220 15.21 -20.64 20.69
CA ALA A 220 15.02 -21.78 19.83
C ALA A 220 15.22 -23.11 20.59
N THR A 221 14.28 -24.03 20.43
CA THR A 221 14.34 -25.37 21.03
C THR A 221 15.19 -26.33 20.19
N SER A 222 14.99 -26.33 18.88
CA SER A 222 15.79 -27.03 17.86
C SER A 222 15.88 -26.20 16.59
N ALA A 223 16.68 -26.64 15.62
CA ALA A 223 16.76 -26.00 14.32
C ALA A 223 15.40 -26.09 13.59
N GLU A 224 14.80 -27.27 13.55
CA GLU A 224 13.52 -27.55 12.88
C GLU A 224 12.38 -26.71 13.46
N ALA A 225 12.35 -26.50 14.77
CA ALA A 225 11.32 -25.67 15.41
C ALA A 225 11.46 -24.17 15.08
N GLU A 226 12.67 -23.71 14.75
CA GLU A 226 12.93 -22.30 14.43
C GLU A 226 12.80 -22.01 12.93
N VAL A 227 13.35 -22.89 12.09
CA VAL A 227 13.45 -22.68 10.64
C VAL A 227 12.45 -23.52 9.82
N GLY A 228 11.56 -24.24 10.50
CA GLY A 228 10.57 -25.15 9.92
C GLY A 228 11.13 -26.54 9.61
N ALA A 229 10.38 -27.59 9.92
CA ALA A 229 10.74 -28.99 9.69
C ALA A 229 10.90 -29.32 8.20
N ILE A 230 11.49 -30.47 7.87
CA ILE A 230 11.52 -30.94 6.48
C ILE A 230 10.11 -31.33 6.00
N ASP A 231 9.83 -31.19 4.70
CA ASP A 231 8.66 -31.81 4.06
C ASP A 231 8.90 -33.31 3.93
N TYR A 232 10.04 -33.65 3.34
CA TYR A 232 10.57 -35.00 3.19
C TYR A 232 12.05 -34.94 2.84
N ALA A 233 12.74 -36.06 3.01
CA ALA A 233 14.13 -36.19 2.59
C ALA A 233 14.26 -36.07 1.06
N ILE A 234 15.04 -35.10 0.60
CA ILE A 234 15.36 -34.92 -0.82
C ILE A 234 16.40 -35.97 -1.20
N THR A 235 16.03 -36.86 -2.12
CA THR A 235 16.96 -37.86 -2.68
C THR A 235 17.48 -37.39 -4.04
N ARG A 236 18.64 -37.91 -4.45
CA ARG A 236 19.30 -37.55 -5.72
C ARG A 236 18.41 -37.65 -6.97
N ASP A 237 17.48 -38.61 -6.97
CA ASP A 237 16.55 -38.87 -8.09
C ASP A 237 15.22 -38.11 -7.97
N SER A 238 15.01 -37.36 -6.88
CA SER A 238 13.79 -36.58 -6.69
C SER A 238 13.77 -35.30 -7.53
N GLU A 239 12.57 -34.82 -7.89
CA GLU A 239 12.43 -33.53 -8.58
C GLU A 239 12.97 -32.37 -7.73
N ASP A 240 12.79 -32.37 -6.41
CA ASP A 240 13.29 -31.29 -5.56
C ASP A 240 14.81 -31.21 -5.48
N PHE A 241 15.54 -32.28 -5.76
CA PHE A 241 17.01 -32.24 -5.82
C PHE A 241 17.53 -31.25 -6.87
N LYS A 242 16.76 -31.06 -7.94
CA LYS A 242 17.01 -30.06 -8.98
C LYS A 242 17.00 -28.63 -8.46
N ARG A 243 16.32 -28.37 -7.34
CA ARG A 243 16.23 -27.05 -6.70
C ARG A 243 17.43 -26.75 -5.81
N LEU A 244 18.19 -27.77 -5.41
CA LEU A 244 19.46 -27.59 -4.70
C LEU A 244 20.54 -27.09 -5.66
N VAL A 245 21.56 -26.45 -5.10
CA VAL A 245 22.70 -25.88 -5.80
C VAL A 245 23.99 -26.42 -5.20
N GLN A 246 25.10 -26.37 -5.94
CA GLN A 246 26.36 -26.97 -5.52
C GLN A 246 27.44 -25.91 -5.41
N TYR A 247 28.03 -25.74 -4.23
CA TYR A 247 29.11 -24.78 -4.02
C TYR A 247 30.34 -25.07 -4.91
N PRO A 248 30.67 -24.21 -5.89
CA PRO A 248 31.57 -24.59 -6.96
C PRO A 248 33.03 -24.17 -6.72
N ALA A 249 33.26 -23.19 -5.85
CA ALA A 249 34.58 -22.62 -5.56
C ALA A 249 35.36 -23.43 -4.51
N SER A 250 36.64 -23.08 -4.34
CA SER A 250 37.62 -23.69 -3.44
C SER A 250 37.89 -22.87 -2.17
N HIS A 251 37.22 -21.72 -1.99
CA HIS A 251 37.38 -20.88 -0.80
C HIS A 251 36.96 -21.60 0.49
N ILE A 252 35.96 -22.48 0.38
CA ILE A 252 35.46 -23.32 1.46
C ILE A 252 36.02 -24.72 1.27
N LEU A 253 36.53 -25.31 2.36
CA LEU A 253 36.99 -26.69 2.40
C LEU A 253 35.82 -27.64 2.70
N PHE A 254 35.82 -28.83 2.11
CA PHE A 254 34.82 -29.87 2.37
C PHE A 254 35.49 -31.15 2.88
N ALA A 255 34.86 -31.87 3.81
CA ALA A 255 35.47 -33.00 4.50
C ALA A 255 35.60 -34.27 3.64
N ASP A 256 34.71 -34.46 2.67
CA ASP A 256 34.75 -35.53 1.66
C ASP A 256 34.78 -36.94 2.29
N GLU A 257 34.07 -37.12 3.39
CA GLU A 257 34.07 -38.36 4.16
C GLU A 257 33.33 -39.49 3.47
N GLU A 258 32.33 -39.16 2.66
CA GLU A 258 31.51 -40.09 1.88
C GLU A 258 32.29 -40.72 0.73
N SER A 259 33.38 -40.11 0.26
CA SER A 259 34.24 -40.70 -0.78
C SER A 259 34.83 -42.06 -0.42
N SER A 260 34.91 -42.38 0.88
CA SER A 260 35.37 -43.67 1.38
C SER A 260 34.31 -44.78 1.30
N SER A 261 33.05 -44.42 1.03
CA SER A 261 31.93 -45.34 0.90
C SER A 261 31.95 -46.07 -0.44
N SER A 262 31.48 -47.33 -0.42
CA SER A 262 31.40 -48.16 -1.62
C SER A 262 30.26 -47.76 -2.57
N TRP A 263 29.24 -47.06 -2.05
CA TRP A 263 28.16 -46.47 -2.82
C TRP A 263 27.51 -45.30 -2.07
N CYS A 264 26.89 -44.38 -2.82
CA CYS A 264 26.12 -43.23 -2.32
C CYS A 264 24.81 -43.05 -3.13
N GLY A 265 23.75 -42.60 -2.46
CA GLY A 265 22.39 -42.44 -2.97
C GLY A 265 21.69 -43.77 -3.21
N THR A 266 22.19 -44.57 -4.15
CA THR A 266 21.66 -45.90 -4.50
C THR A 266 22.78 -46.94 -4.47
N GLU A 267 22.46 -48.15 -3.98
CA GLU A 267 23.40 -49.28 -3.99
C GLU A 267 23.96 -49.51 -5.41
N GLY A 268 25.29 -49.47 -5.52
CA GLY A 268 26.02 -49.67 -6.78
C GLY A 268 26.46 -48.39 -7.49
N THR A 269 25.99 -47.21 -7.07
CA THR A 269 26.43 -45.91 -7.60
C THR A 269 27.65 -45.40 -6.84
N SER A 270 28.73 -45.07 -7.54
CA SER A 270 29.94 -44.53 -6.91
C SER A 270 29.71 -43.13 -6.31
N CYS A 271 30.33 -42.85 -5.16
CA CYS A 271 30.26 -41.54 -4.51
C CYS A 271 31.08 -40.50 -5.27
N ASN A 272 30.54 -39.29 -5.42
CA ASN A 272 31.25 -38.17 -6.05
C ASN A 272 32.15 -37.46 -5.02
N PRO A 273 33.42 -37.16 -5.35
CA PRO A 273 34.35 -36.53 -4.40
C PRO A 273 34.00 -35.06 -4.13
N CYS A 274 34.21 -34.62 -2.89
CA CYS A 274 33.94 -33.26 -2.39
C CYS A 274 35.21 -32.40 -2.24
N ALA A 275 36.39 -32.99 -1.98
CA ALA A 275 37.53 -32.27 -1.38
C ALA A 275 38.31 -31.32 -2.32
N SER A 276 38.29 -31.55 -3.63
CA SER A 276 39.08 -30.76 -4.59
C SER A 276 38.22 -29.71 -5.28
N HIS A 277 37.43 -30.13 -6.26
CA HIS A 277 36.52 -29.33 -7.05
C HIS A 277 35.29 -30.19 -7.41
N PRO A 278 34.14 -29.59 -7.75
CA PRO A 278 33.01 -30.36 -8.25
C PRO A 278 33.38 -31.12 -9.53
N ALA A 279 32.97 -32.39 -9.63
CA ALA A 279 33.14 -33.18 -10.86
C ALA A 279 32.32 -32.58 -12.02
N GLY A 280 31.13 -32.07 -11.69
CA GLY A 280 30.22 -31.35 -12.57
C GLY A 280 29.05 -30.75 -11.78
N PHE A 281 28.21 -29.98 -12.46
CA PHE A 281 27.03 -29.30 -11.91
C PHE A 281 25.72 -30.05 -12.20
N THR A 282 25.77 -31.10 -13.02
CA THR A 282 24.60 -31.96 -13.28
C THR A 282 24.25 -32.78 -12.04
N PRO A 283 22.98 -33.18 -11.85
CA PRO A 283 22.54 -33.78 -10.60
C PRO A 283 23.29 -35.07 -10.23
N SER A 284 23.62 -35.90 -11.21
CA SER A 284 24.35 -37.16 -10.97
C SER A 284 25.81 -36.97 -10.54
N GLN A 285 26.40 -35.79 -10.81
CA GLN A 285 27.81 -35.49 -10.54
C GLN A 285 28.03 -34.60 -9.32
N ARG A 286 26.95 -34.14 -8.70
CA ARG A 286 27.01 -33.33 -7.48
C ARG A 286 27.49 -34.16 -6.30
N CYS A 287 28.40 -33.63 -5.52
CA CYS A 287 28.81 -34.24 -4.27
C CYS A 287 27.91 -33.77 -3.12
N ALA A 288 27.75 -34.60 -2.08
CA ALA A 288 26.71 -34.39 -1.08
C ALA A 288 26.95 -33.11 -0.25
N ASP A 289 28.13 -33.03 0.36
CA ASP A 289 28.63 -31.90 1.15
C ASP A 289 28.64 -30.52 0.47
N ARG A 290 28.76 -30.46 -0.86
CA ARG A 290 28.70 -29.18 -1.60
C ARG A 290 27.27 -28.80 -1.97
N THR A 291 26.34 -29.75 -1.89
CA THR A 291 24.95 -29.54 -2.31
C THR A 291 24.14 -28.98 -1.16
N MET A 292 23.37 -27.93 -1.44
CA MET A 292 22.63 -27.18 -0.44
C MET A 292 21.52 -26.34 -1.06
N SER A 293 20.62 -25.82 -0.23
CA SER A 293 19.62 -24.84 -0.64
C SER A 293 20.27 -23.51 -1.05
N LYS A 294 19.60 -22.74 -1.93
CA LYS A 294 20.08 -21.43 -2.41
C LYS A 294 20.33 -20.42 -1.28
N ARG A 295 19.52 -20.46 -0.22
CA ARG A 295 19.69 -19.63 0.97
C ARG A 295 20.95 -20.01 1.74
N LEU A 296 21.14 -21.30 2.04
CA LEU A 296 22.34 -21.78 2.75
C LEU A 296 23.61 -21.47 1.96
N PHE A 297 23.59 -21.69 0.65
CA PHE A 297 24.66 -21.30 -0.26
C PHE A 297 25.03 -19.81 -0.15
N THR A 298 24.04 -18.94 -0.20
CA THR A 298 24.25 -17.48 -0.14
C THR A 298 24.79 -17.05 1.22
N ALA A 299 24.24 -17.60 2.31
CA ALA A 299 24.71 -17.34 3.66
C ALA A 299 26.16 -17.80 3.85
N LEU A 300 26.51 -19.02 3.42
CA LEU A 300 27.86 -19.55 3.57
C LEU A 300 28.91 -18.78 2.76
N ARG A 301 28.56 -18.22 1.59
CA ARG A 301 29.44 -17.28 0.86
C ARG A 301 29.78 -16.04 1.68
N ARG A 302 28.81 -15.51 2.42
CA ARG A 302 29.01 -14.34 3.30
C ARG A 302 29.85 -14.71 4.52
N VAL A 303 29.57 -15.88 5.14
CA VAL A 303 30.37 -16.41 6.25
C VAL A 303 31.82 -16.59 5.83
N ASP A 304 32.07 -17.27 4.71
CA ASP A 304 33.43 -17.47 4.17
C ASP A 304 34.17 -16.13 3.99
N LYS A 305 33.50 -15.12 3.41
CA LYS A 305 34.10 -13.80 3.22
C LYS A 305 34.52 -13.16 4.55
N HIS A 306 33.70 -13.29 5.60
CA HIS A 306 34.05 -12.83 6.94
C HIS A 306 35.23 -13.61 7.53
N VAL A 307 35.20 -14.94 7.45
CA VAL A 307 36.24 -15.83 8.00
C VAL A 307 37.60 -15.52 7.38
N ARG A 308 37.68 -15.41 6.05
CA ARG A 308 38.93 -15.06 5.36
C ARG A 308 39.42 -13.65 5.70
N ALA A 309 38.51 -12.69 5.80
CA ALA A 309 38.87 -11.29 6.07
C ALA A 309 39.26 -11.02 7.52
N GLN A 310 38.66 -11.72 8.49
CA GLN A 310 38.74 -11.36 9.91
C GLN A 310 39.47 -12.41 10.76
N LEU A 311 39.39 -13.69 10.42
CA LEU A 311 39.94 -14.77 11.25
C LEU A 311 41.26 -15.35 10.71
N ASN A 312 41.67 -14.96 9.49
CA ASN A 312 42.83 -15.53 8.81
C ASN A 312 42.79 -17.08 8.82
N ALA A 313 41.59 -17.63 8.61
CA ALA A 313 41.28 -19.06 8.58
C ALA A 313 40.49 -19.37 7.30
N GLN A 314 40.26 -20.65 7.04
CA GLN A 314 39.33 -21.10 6.00
C GLN A 314 38.11 -21.76 6.64
N LEU A 315 36.93 -21.47 6.11
CA LEU A 315 35.72 -22.18 6.50
C LEU A 315 35.82 -23.62 6.00
N ARG A 316 35.48 -24.58 6.87
CA ARG A 316 35.42 -26.00 6.54
C ARG A 316 34.01 -26.50 6.81
N ILE A 317 33.39 -27.13 5.83
CA ILE A 317 32.10 -27.80 5.95
C ILE A 317 32.38 -29.29 6.04
N THR A 318 31.85 -29.93 7.09
CA THR A 318 31.97 -31.38 7.27
C THR A 318 30.69 -32.12 6.93
N GLU A 319 29.59 -31.40 6.77
CA GLU A 319 28.31 -31.94 6.34
C GLU A 319 27.44 -30.81 5.79
N ALA A 320 26.72 -31.03 4.69
CA ALA A 320 25.64 -30.16 4.22
C ALA A 320 24.38 -30.95 3.84
N TRP A 321 24.16 -31.28 2.56
CA TRP A 321 23.11 -32.22 2.18
C TRP A 321 23.58 -33.65 2.42
N ASP A 322 22.74 -34.46 3.07
CA ASP A 322 23.03 -35.85 3.41
C ASP A 322 22.22 -36.81 2.52
N GLU A 323 22.84 -37.90 2.10
CA GLU A 323 22.21 -38.97 1.34
C GLU A 323 22.64 -40.35 1.85
N PRO A 324 21.79 -41.39 1.70
CA PRO A 324 22.15 -42.76 2.05
C PRO A 324 23.47 -43.20 1.42
N HIS A 325 24.31 -43.88 2.19
CA HIS A 325 25.56 -44.44 1.68
C HIS A 325 25.90 -45.78 2.36
N SER A 326 26.94 -46.46 1.89
CA SER A 326 27.26 -47.80 2.39
C SER A 326 27.63 -47.88 3.89
N GLY A 327 27.97 -46.75 4.51
CA GLY A 327 28.25 -46.63 5.94
C GLY A 327 27.00 -46.35 6.78
N ALA A 328 26.04 -45.60 6.22
CA ALA A 328 24.75 -45.29 6.84
C ALA A 328 23.64 -45.39 5.78
N VAL A 329 22.97 -46.54 5.76
CA VAL A 329 21.97 -46.89 4.73
C VAL A 329 20.70 -46.03 4.76
N ASP A 330 20.48 -45.33 5.87
CA ASP A 330 19.35 -44.42 6.07
C ASP A 330 19.81 -42.95 6.12
N GLY A 331 21.09 -42.67 5.85
CA GLY A 331 21.75 -41.38 6.08
C GLY A 331 22.43 -41.27 7.46
N ASP A 332 23.31 -40.30 7.61
CA ASP A 332 24.09 -40.04 8.84
C ASP A 332 23.31 -39.21 9.88
N GLN A 333 22.19 -38.61 9.47
CA GLN A 333 21.37 -37.76 10.33
C GLN A 333 20.08 -38.45 10.81
N THR A 334 19.45 -37.87 11.84
CA THR A 334 18.12 -38.33 12.28
C THR A 334 17.06 -38.07 11.21
N GLU A 335 16.04 -38.92 11.10
CA GLU A 335 14.99 -38.91 10.07
C GLU A 335 14.42 -37.52 9.68
N ASN A 336 14.26 -36.59 10.62
CA ASN A 336 13.70 -35.25 10.38
C ASN A 336 14.75 -34.14 10.19
N SER A 337 16.00 -34.50 9.95
CA SER A 337 17.10 -33.53 9.89
C SER A 337 17.01 -32.64 8.66
N LEU A 338 17.27 -31.35 8.87
CA LEU A 338 17.34 -30.33 7.81
C LEU A 338 18.48 -30.56 6.80
N HIS A 339 19.44 -31.42 7.13
CA HIS A 339 20.48 -31.88 6.20
C HIS A 339 19.85 -32.59 4.99
N TYR A 340 18.75 -33.34 5.16
CA TYR A 340 18.09 -34.03 4.05
C TYR A 340 17.39 -33.10 3.05
N GLU A 341 17.22 -31.82 3.36
CA GLU A 341 16.76 -30.78 2.41
C GLU A 341 17.89 -29.81 2.01
N GLY A 342 19.14 -30.07 2.42
CA GLY A 342 20.26 -29.16 2.19
C GLY A 342 20.08 -27.80 2.88
N ARG A 343 19.33 -27.76 3.98
CA ARG A 343 19.04 -26.54 4.76
C ARG A 343 19.87 -26.43 6.05
N ALA A 344 20.71 -27.41 6.35
CA ALA A 344 21.65 -27.36 7.46
C ALA A 344 23.09 -27.68 7.02
N ALA A 345 24.05 -27.22 7.82
CA ALA A 345 25.46 -27.57 7.65
C ALA A 345 26.20 -27.65 8.99
N LYS A 346 27.28 -28.45 9.01
CA LYS A 346 28.25 -28.50 10.12
C LYS A 346 29.50 -27.72 9.74
N LEU A 347 29.80 -26.66 10.50
CA LEU A 347 30.87 -25.72 10.21
C LEU A 347 32.03 -25.81 11.20
N GLU A 348 33.23 -25.86 10.66
CA GLU A 348 34.50 -25.82 11.37
C GLU A 348 35.42 -24.74 10.76
N LEU A 349 36.54 -24.47 11.42
CA LEU A 349 37.60 -23.63 10.88
C LEU A 349 38.87 -24.47 10.65
N SER A 350 39.47 -24.29 9.48
CA SER A 350 40.84 -24.73 9.22
C SER A 350 41.81 -23.59 9.54
N GLY A 351 42.77 -23.85 10.43
CA GLY A 351 43.78 -22.88 10.87
C GLY A 351 43.40 -22.03 12.09
N SER A 352 42.17 -22.15 12.60
CA SER A 352 41.69 -21.51 13.84
C SER A 352 40.73 -22.44 14.58
N SER A 353 40.48 -22.19 15.86
CA SER A 353 39.44 -22.86 16.66
C SER A 353 38.44 -21.86 17.26
N ASP A 354 38.40 -20.63 16.73
CA ASP A 354 37.53 -19.56 17.22
C ASP A 354 36.09 -19.71 16.68
N LEU A 355 35.37 -20.68 17.23
CA LEU A 355 33.97 -20.94 16.88
C LEU A 355 33.04 -19.81 17.36
N THR A 356 33.43 -19.05 18.39
CA THR A 356 32.65 -17.91 18.90
C THR A 356 32.56 -16.81 17.84
N SER A 357 33.69 -16.41 17.25
CA SER A 357 33.68 -15.42 16.17
C SER A 357 33.01 -15.96 14.91
N LEU A 358 33.20 -17.25 14.59
CA LEU A 358 32.48 -17.88 13.48
C LEU A 358 30.95 -17.80 13.68
N ALA A 359 30.45 -18.08 14.88
CA ALA A 359 29.03 -18.02 15.19
C ALA A 359 28.46 -16.61 14.99
N LYS A 360 29.18 -15.57 15.44
CA LYS A 360 28.81 -14.17 15.17
C LYS A 360 28.70 -13.90 13.67
N TYR A 361 29.66 -14.35 12.86
CA TYR A 361 29.62 -14.15 11.41
C TYR A 361 28.54 -14.97 10.71
N CYS A 362 28.15 -16.12 11.26
CA CYS A 362 26.98 -16.88 10.80
C CYS A 362 25.71 -16.05 10.97
N ILE A 363 25.49 -15.46 12.15
CA ILE A 363 24.30 -14.62 12.41
C ILE A 363 24.28 -13.41 11.48
N CYS A 364 25.41 -12.70 11.33
CA CYS A 364 25.54 -11.57 10.40
C CYS A 364 25.36 -11.94 8.92
N ALA A 365 25.43 -13.22 8.58
CA ALA A 365 25.31 -13.73 7.22
C ALA A 365 23.88 -14.18 6.86
N ASP A 366 22.89 -13.85 7.68
CA ASP A 366 21.49 -14.30 7.58
C ASP A 366 21.31 -15.82 7.75
N ILE A 367 22.13 -16.45 8.61
CA ILE A 367 21.85 -17.81 9.07
C ILE A 367 20.78 -17.74 10.16
N ASP A 368 19.64 -18.38 9.91
CA ASP A 368 18.44 -18.28 10.75
C ASP A 368 18.55 -19.04 12.08
N TYR A 369 19.38 -20.09 12.13
CA TYR A 369 19.68 -20.83 13.35
C TYR A 369 21.16 -21.18 13.45
N VAL A 370 21.77 -20.93 14.61
CA VAL A 370 23.17 -21.29 14.91
C VAL A 370 23.23 -21.95 16.27
N GLU A 371 23.84 -23.13 16.36
CA GLU A 371 24.08 -23.83 17.61
C GLU A 371 25.55 -24.24 17.75
N HIS A 372 26.14 -23.87 18.88
CA HIS A 372 27.52 -24.25 19.19
C HIS A 372 27.56 -25.68 19.74
N LYS A 373 28.12 -26.64 18.97
CA LYS A 373 28.19 -28.07 19.35
C LYS A 373 29.51 -28.48 20.01
N GLY A 374 30.36 -27.50 20.34
CA GLY A 374 31.62 -27.71 21.04
C GLY A 374 32.82 -27.82 20.11
N THR A 375 32.76 -28.71 19.12
CA THR A 375 33.84 -28.89 18.10
C THR A 375 33.50 -28.30 16.75
N TYR A 376 32.21 -28.10 16.45
CA TYR A 376 31.70 -27.47 15.24
C TYR A 376 30.49 -26.60 15.58
N LEU A 377 30.03 -25.80 14.62
CA LEU A 377 28.74 -25.13 14.67
C LEU A 377 27.73 -25.87 13.80
N LEU A 378 26.55 -26.16 14.34
CA LEU A 378 25.40 -26.55 13.53
C LEU A 378 24.71 -25.27 13.09
N VAL A 379 24.52 -25.10 11.78
CA VAL A 379 23.78 -23.98 11.21
C VAL A 379 22.58 -24.49 10.42
N ALA A 380 21.50 -23.71 10.38
CA ALA A 380 20.36 -23.99 9.54
C ALA A 380 19.68 -22.73 9.02
N VAL A 381 18.95 -22.87 7.91
CA VAL A 381 18.23 -21.77 7.24
C VAL A 381 16.77 -22.12 6.96
N GLN A 382 15.94 -21.08 6.88
CA GLN A 382 14.55 -21.17 6.44
C GLN A 382 14.46 -21.56 4.96
N LYS A 383 13.29 -22.05 4.53
CA LYS A 383 13.00 -22.23 3.11
C LYS A 383 12.99 -20.86 2.41
N GLN A 384 13.43 -20.85 1.16
CA GLN A 384 13.44 -19.65 0.31
C GLN A 384 13.42 -20.07 -1.15
N GLU A 385 12.62 -19.38 -1.97
CA GLU A 385 12.52 -19.64 -3.40
C GLU A 385 13.78 -19.21 -4.19
N ALA A 386 14.29 -18.00 -3.94
CA ALA A 386 15.36 -17.38 -4.72
C ALA A 386 16.72 -17.40 -4.00
N TYR A 387 17.79 -16.88 -4.65
CA TYR A 387 19.08 -16.63 -3.97
C TYR A 387 19.02 -15.42 -3.02
N SER A 388 18.23 -14.40 -3.37
CA SER A 388 18.03 -13.21 -2.54
C SER A 388 16.86 -13.39 -1.60
N SER A 389 17.06 -12.96 -0.36
CA SER A 389 16.00 -12.86 0.65
C SER A 389 15.07 -11.71 0.26
N ASN A 390 13.97 -12.00 -0.43
CA ASN A 390 12.90 -11.03 -0.64
C ASN A 390 11.98 -11.11 0.56
N TYR A 391 12.03 -10.13 1.47
CA TYR A 391 11.15 -10.11 2.63
C TYR A 391 9.83 -9.42 2.29
N ILE A 392 8.72 -10.04 2.67
CA ILE A 392 7.39 -9.44 2.61
C ILE A 392 7.04 -8.92 3.99
N GLU A 393 6.96 -7.60 4.11
CA GLU A 393 6.78 -6.89 5.38
C GLU A 393 5.32 -6.86 5.80
N PHE A 394 5.04 -7.41 6.99
CA PHE A 394 3.83 -7.18 7.77
C PHE A 394 4.15 -6.23 8.93
N ASP A 395 3.13 -5.73 9.63
CA ASP A 395 3.33 -4.70 10.66
C ASP A 395 4.18 -5.19 11.85
N SER A 396 4.15 -6.50 12.13
CA SER A 396 4.87 -7.11 13.27
C SER A 396 5.93 -8.15 12.89
N GLU A 397 6.00 -8.57 11.62
CA GLU A 397 6.86 -9.69 11.19
C GLU A 397 7.20 -9.58 9.70
N ALA A 398 8.34 -10.11 9.30
CA ALA A 398 8.74 -10.20 7.90
C ALA A 398 8.80 -11.67 7.45
N LEU A 399 8.07 -12.01 6.39
CA LEU A 399 8.01 -13.39 5.90
C LEU A 399 8.83 -13.57 4.62
N VAL A 400 9.41 -14.78 4.47
CA VAL A 400 10.23 -15.16 3.31
C VAL A 400 9.38 -16.00 2.35
N PRO A 401 9.27 -15.64 1.06
CA PRO A 401 8.62 -16.44 0.04
C PRO A 401 9.31 -17.80 -0.18
N VAL A 402 8.50 -18.84 -0.32
CA VAL A 402 8.95 -20.22 -0.48
C VAL A 402 8.30 -20.89 -1.69
N LEU A 403 8.90 -21.99 -2.14
CA LEU A 403 8.24 -22.94 -3.03
C LEU A 403 7.76 -24.15 -2.21
N PRO A 404 6.55 -24.66 -2.50
CA PRO A 404 6.11 -25.92 -1.91
C PRO A 404 6.90 -27.09 -2.55
N PRO A 405 6.97 -28.26 -1.90
CA PRO A 405 7.63 -29.43 -2.48
C PRO A 405 7.01 -29.80 -3.83
N SER A 406 7.78 -30.38 -4.75
CA SER A 406 7.32 -30.57 -6.14
C SER A 406 6.02 -31.36 -6.23
N VAL A 407 5.82 -32.34 -5.33
CA VAL A 407 4.62 -33.17 -5.24
C VAL A 407 3.36 -32.42 -4.80
N ALA A 408 3.50 -31.24 -4.19
CA ALA A 408 2.38 -30.41 -3.71
C ALA A 408 2.19 -29.14 -4.55
N THR A 409 2.87 -29.02 -5.69
CA THR A 409 2.79 -27.82 -6.55
C THR A 409 1.34 -27.51 -6.97
N GLU A 410 0.59 -28.53 -7.40
CA GLU A 410 -0.83 -28.39 -7.81
C GLU A 410 -1.75 -27.94 -6.65
N THR A 411 -1.40 -28.28 -5.40
CA THR A 411 -2.18 -27.89 -4.21
C THR A 411 -2.18 -26.38 -4.00
N TYR A 412 -1.07 -25.71 -4.34
CA TYR A 412 -0.84 -24.29 -4.08
C TYR A 412 -0.77 -23.45 -5.36
N GLU A 413 -1.10 -24.05 -6.50
CA GLU A 413 -1.08 -23.40 -7.81
C GLU A 413 -2.16 -22.31 -7.89
N VAL A 414 -1.74 -21.14 -8.35
CA VAL A 414 -2.59 -20.00 -8.69
C VAL A 414 -2.23 -19.57 -10.11
N GLY A 415 -3.23 -19.30 -10.95
CA GLY A 415 -2.99 -19.04 -12.39
C GLY A 415 -2.01 -17.88 -12.66
N GLU A 416 -1.29 -17.94 -13.78
CA GLU A 416 -0.15 -17.07 -14.16
C GLU A 416 -0.44 -15.54 -14.21
N VAL A 417 -1.70 -15.11 -14.08
CA VAL A 417 -2.11 -13.70 -14.25
C VAL A 417 -1.80 -12.84 -13.01
N TYR A 418 -1.33 -13.44 -11.90
CA TYR A 418 -1.21 -12.76 -10.60
C TYR A 418 0.24 -12.65 -10.14
N THR A 419 0.85 -11.49 -10.35
CA THR A 419 2.29 -11.24 -10.11
C THR A 419 2.70 -11.06 -8.64
N HIS A 420 1.75 -11.07 -7.68
CA HIS A 420 2.01 -10.74 -6.27
C HIS A 420 1.50 -11.78 -5.26
N ALA A 421 1.24 -13.02 -5.71
CA ALA A 421 0.79 -14.09 -4.82
C ALA A 421 1.98 -14.90 -4.27
N TYR A 422 2.64 -14.40 -3.22
CA TYR A 422 3.74 -15.12 -2.56
C TYR A 422 3.23 -16.25 -1.66
N LEU A 423 3.99 -17.35 -1.56
CA LEU A 423 3.69 -18.47 -0.66
C LEU A 423 4.62 -18.39 0.55
N PHE A 424 4.11 -18.66 1.74
CA PHE A 424 4.86 -18.65 2.98
C PHE A 424 4.73 -20.00 3.69
N ASP A 425 5.74 -20.37 4.46
CA ASP A 425 5.75 -21.59 5.28
C ASP A 425 5.32 -21.25 6.72
N SER A 426 4.24 -21.83 7.23
CA SER A 426 3.76 -21.55 8.59
C SER A 426 4.33 -22.48 9.66
N ASP A 427 5.07 -23.52 9.30
CA ASP A 427 5.42 -24.62 10.22
C ASP A 427 6.13 -24.13 11.49
N GLY A 428 5.53 -24.43 12.65
CA GLY A 428 6.04 -24.02 13.97
C GLY A 428 5.90 -22.53 14.28
N ARG A 429 5.30 -21.75 13.37
CA ARG A 429 5.22 -20.28 13.41
C ARG A 429 3.80 -19.74 13.49
N GLU A 430 2.81 -20.60 13.68
CA GLU A 430 1.39 -20.22 13.69
C GLU A 430 1.06 -19.17 14.76
N ASN A 431 1.79 -19.15 15.88
CA ASN A 431 1.59 -18.17 16.95
C ASN A 431 2.31 -16.84 16.73
N LYS A 432 3.04 -16.67 15.62
CA LYS A 432 3.71 -15.40 15.31
C LYS A 432 2.68 -14.36 14.90
N ASN A 433 2.79 -13.17 15.50
CA ASN A 433 1.93 -12.03 15.21
C ASN A 433 2.29 -11.43 13.85
N LEU A 434 1.29 -11.25 13.00
CA LEU A 434 1.42 -10.46 11.76
C LEU A 434 1.02 -8.99 12.01
N CYS A 435 0.14 -8.78 12.99
CA CYS A 435 -0.31 -7.49 13.51
C CYS A 435 -0.66 -7.64 15.00
N ASP A 436 -1.09 -6.56 15.66
CA ASP A 436 -1.38 -6.55 17.10
C ASP A 436 -2.46 -7.57 17.51
N ASP A 437 -3.49 -7.76 16.66
CA ASP A 437 -4.64 -8.61 16.97
C ASP A 437 -4.73 -9.90 16.13
N GLY A 438 -3.69 -10.26 15.36
CA GLY A 438 -3.73 -11.39 14.41
C GLY A 438 -2.41 -12.12 14.23
N THR A 439 -2.48 -13.45 14.22
CA THR A 439 -1.36 -14.38 14.06
C THR A 439 -1.38 -15.10 12.71
N ILE A 440 -0.28 -15.72 12.30
CA ILE A 440 -0.23 -16.60 11.12
C ILE A 440 -1.34 -17.67 11.19
N GLY A 441 -1.57 -18.24 12.38
CA GLY A 441 -2.57 -19.27 12.62
C GLY A 441 -4.01 -18.81 12.38
N ASP A 442 -4.31 -17.52 12.56
CA ASP A 442 -5.65 -16.98 12.29
C ASP A 442 -5.92 -16.88 10.76
N PHE A 443 -4.88 -16.72 9.93
CA PHE A 443 -5.05 -16.49 8.48
C PHE A 443 -4.74 -17.71 7.61
N LYS A 444 -4.02 -18.71 8.11
CA LYS A 444 -3.71 -19.92 7.34
C LYS A 444 -4.88 -20.89 7.29
N ASP A 445 -4.85 -21.80 6.32
CA ASP A 445 -5.65 -23.01 6.39
C ASP A 445 -5.08 -23.91 7.52
N PRO A 446 -5.87 -24.32 8.53
CA PRO A 446 -5.37 -25.11 9.65
C PRO A 446 -4.74 -26.43 9.20
N ASP A 447 -5.23 -27.02 8.11
CA ASP A 447 -4.79 -28.33 7.62
C ASP A 447 -3.58 -28.23 6.67
N GLU A 448 -3.20 -27.02 6.24
CA GLU A 448 -2.11 -26.79 5.30
C GLU A 448 -0.88 -26.19 6.00
N ARG A 449 0.32 -26.59 5.56
CA ARG A 449 1.59 -26.00 6.01
C ARG A 449 1.88 -24.66 5.34
N TYR A 450 1.58 -24.57 4.05
CA TYR A 450 1.90 -23.39 3.24
C TYR A 450 0.66 -22.52 3.05
N PHE A 451 0.85 -21.21 3.03
CA PHE A 451 -0.26 -20.27 2.88
C PHE A 451 0.15 -19.02 2.09
N ARG A 452 -0.85 -18.35 1.52
CA ARG A 452 -0.71 -17.03 0.88
C ARG A 452 -1.45 -16.00 1.70
N LEU A 453 -0.88 -14.81 1.78
CA LEU A 453 -1.53 -13.69 2.48
C LEU A 453 -0.95 -12.36 2.00
N ASP A 454 -1.81 -11.43 1.61
CA ASP A 454 -1.38 -10.07 1.29
C ASP A 454 -1.29 -9.21 2.56
N PRO A 455 -0.19 -8.47 2.80
CA PRO A 455 -0.07 -7.58 3.94
C PRO A 455 -1.17 -6.50 4.01
N THR A 456 -1.71 -6.09 2.86
CA THR A 456 -2.80 -5.11 2.77
C THR A 456 -4.08 -5.63 3.42
N LEU A 457 -4.36 -6.93 3.27
CA LEU A 457 -5.51 -7.58 3.88
C LEU A 457 -5.38 -7.60 5.42
N VAL A 458 -4.18 -7.89 5.93
CA VAL A 458 -3.87 -7.87 7.37
C VAL A 458 -4.01 -6.47 7.95
N LYS A 459 -3.57 -5.43 7.22
CA LYS A 459 -3.77 -4.02 7.62
C LYS A 459 -5.25 -3.65 7.71
N CYS A 460 -6.06 -4.11 6.76
CA CYS A 460 -7.51 -3.96 6.81
C CYS A 460 -8.09 -4.64 8.06
N TYR A 461 -7.72 -5.89 8.35
CA TYR A 461 -8.13 -6.59 9.58
C TYR A 461 -7.76 -5.80 10.85
N GLN A 462 -6.50 -5.35 10.96
CA GLN A 462 -6.04 -4.59 12.12
C GLN A 462 -6.80 -3.28 12.27
N ALA A 463 -7.12 -2.59 11.17
CA ALA A 463 -7.90 -1.35 11.20
C ALA A 463 -9.33 -1.58 11.69
N ILE A 464 -10.00 -2.66 11.24
CA ILE A 464 -11.34 -3.04 11.74
C ILE A 464 -11.28 -3.35 13.24
N SER A 465 -10.31 -4.16 13.68
CA SER A 465 -10.14 -4.51 15.10
C SER A 465 -9.88 -3.28 15.99
N THR A 466 -9.00 -2.40 15.53
CA THR A 466 -8.67 -1.14 16.21
C THR A 466 -9.92 -0.26 16.31
N ARG A 467 -10.70 -0.17 15.23
CA ARG A 467 -11.92 0.62 15.17
C ARG A 467 -12.99 0.13 16.13
N ASP A 468 -13.23 -1.19 16.17
CA ASP A 468 -14.22 -1.79 17.06
C ASP A 468 -13.86 -1.51 18.53
N ASN A 469 -12.57 -1.58 18.85
CA ASN A 469 -12.06 -1.41 20.20
C ASN A 469 -11.72 0.06 20.58
N LYS A 470 -11.86 1.03 19.66
CA LYS A 470 -11.42 2.44 19.83
C LYS A 470 -11.97 3.10 21.09
N TYR A 471 -13.24 2.84 21.41
CA TYR A 471 -13.95 3.52 22.51
C TYR A 471 -14.13 2.63 23.75
N ASN A 472 -13.43 1.52 23.84
CA ASN A 472 -13.46 0.70 25.04
C ASN A 472 -12.88 1.49 26.23
N ALA A 473 -13.48 1.31 27.42
CA ALA A 473 -12.95 1.93 28.63
C ALA A 473 -11.52 1.45 28.91
N ASP A 474 -10.68 2.33 29.46
CA ASP A 474 -9.30 1.98 29.82
C ASP A 474 -9.23 0.70 30.65
N GLY A 475 -8.47 -0.29 30.17
CA GLY A 475 -8.30 -1.59 30.83
C GLY A 475 -9.46 -2.58 30.64
N ALA A 476 -10.48 -2.25 29.85
CA ALA A 476 -11.45 -3.23 29.39
C ALA A 476 -10.79 -4.27 28.49
N ALA A 477 -11.26 -5.52 28.55
CA ALA A 477 -10.81 -6.55 27.62
C ALA A 477 -11.14 -6.11 26.18
N ARG A 478 -10.14 -6.18 25.29
CA ARG A 478 -10.37 -6.02 23.85
C ARG A 478 -11.28 -7.15 23.39
N ARG A 479 -12.29 -6.83 22.60
CA ARG A 479 -13.11 -7.82 21.91
C ARG A 479 -12.31 -8.37 20.75
N LYS A 480 -12.26 -9.70 20.62
CA LYS A 480 -11.59 -10.35 19.50
C LYS A 480 -12.54 -10.41 18.30
N ILE A 481 -12.07 -9.92 17.16
CA ILE A 481 -12.65 -10.22 15.85
C ILE A 481 -11.98 -11.51 15.39
N VAL A 482 -12.77 -12.51 15.05
CA VAL A 482 -12.27 -13.84 14.67
C VAL A 482 -12.18 -13.90 13.15
N VAL A 483 -11.03 -14.31 12.64
CA VAL A 483 -10.88 -14.74 11.24
C VAL A 483 -11.40 -16.17 11.15
N LEU A 484 -12.58 -16.35 10.55
CA LEU A 484 -13.21 -17.65 10.38
C LEU A 484 -12.54 -18.45 9.25
N VAL A 485 -12.28 -17.76 8.14
CA VAL A 485 -11.69 -18.31 6.92
C VAL A 485 -10.79 -17.24 6.33
N SER A 486 -9.63 -17.63 5.84
CA SER A 486 -8.75 -16.78 5.05
C SER A 486 -8.12 -17.66 3.97
N TYR A 487 -6.83 -17.94 4.02
CA TYR A 487 -6.21 -18.76 3.01
C TYR A 487 -6.84 -20.17 2.93
N ARG A 488 -6.97 -20.68 1.70
CA ARG A 488 -7.36 -22.07 1.40
C ARG A 488 -6.51 -22.60 0.27
N SER A 489 -6.07 -23.86 0.37
CA SER A 489 -5.43 -24.51 -0.79
C SER A 489 -6.42 -24.64 -1.95
N THR A 490 -5.90 -24.80 -3.17
CA THR A 490 -6.75 -24.93 -4.37
C THR A 490 -7.75 -26.11 -4.26
N PRO A 491 -7.36 -27.29 -3.72
CA PRO A 491 -8.29 -28.37 -3.42
C PRO A 491 -9.33 -28.00 -2.35
N ALA A 492 -8.92 -27.41 -1.22
CA ALA A 492 -9.83 -27.04 -0.13
C ALA A 492 -10.89 -26.05 -0.61
N GLN A 493 -10.46 -25.00 -1.30
CA GLN A 493 -11.34 -24.00 -1.91
C GLN A 493 -12.33 -24.62 -2.89
N SER A 494 -11.88 -25.55 -3.75
CA SER A 494 -12.74 -26.19 -4.75
C SER A 494 -13.79 -27.12 -4.14
N ASN A 495 -13.54 -27.62 -2.93
CA ASN A 495 -14.50 -28.43 -2.19
C ASN A 495 -15.51 -27.57 -1.41
N GLU A 496 -15.07 -26.42 -0.89
CA GLU A 496 -15.90 -25.52 -0.07
C GLU A 496 -16.79 -24.61 -0.92
N TYR A 497 -16.30 -24.12 -2.06
CA TYR A 497 -16.97 -23.10 -2.86
C TYR A 497 -17.18 -23.57 -4.32
N PRO A 498 -18.37 -23.42 -4.90
CA PRO A 498 -18.56 -23.66 -6.32
C PRO A 498 -17.91 -22.53 -7.14
N MET A 499 -17.48 -22.81 -8.38
CA MET A 499 -16.88 -21.82 -9.29
C MET A 499 -17.75 -20.57 -9.57
N THR A 500 -19.05 -20.65 -9.30
CA THR A 500 -19.99 -19.52 -9.46
C THR A 500 -20.07 -18.62 -8.22
N ASP A 501 -19.45 -19.01 -7.11
CA ASP A 501 -19.42 -18.23 -5.87
C ASP A 501 -18.47 -17.03 -6.03
N PRO A 502 -18.90 -15.79 -5.69
CA PRO A 502 -18.06 -14.60 -5.75
C PRO A 502 -16.76 -14.69 -4.94
N ARG A 503 -16.69 -15.61 -3.97
CA ARG A 503 -15.51 -15.86 -3.13
C ARG A 503 -14.51 -16.82 -3.76
N TYR A 504 -14.91 -17.57 -4.79
CA TYR A 504 -14.20 -18.77 -5.26
C TYR A 504 -12.74 -18.53 -5.62
N MET A 505 -12.33 -17.34 -6.08
CA MET A 505 -10.95 -17.12 -6.52
C MET A 505 -10.08 -16.37 -5.50
N ALA A 506 -10.63 -15.99 -4.35
CA ALA A 506 -9.97 -15.01 -3.49
C ALA A 506 -9.15 -15.65 -2.36
N PHE A 507 -9.63 -16.76 -1.79
CA PHE A 507 -8.98 -17.42 -0.66
C PHE A 507 -7.65 -18.08 -1.03
N ASN A 508 -7.58 -18.80 -2.15
CA ASN A 508 -6.33 -19.44 -2.60
C ASN A 508 -5.26 -18.45 -3.08
N ARG A 509 -5.62 -17.19 -3.27
CA ARG A 509 -4.69 -16.10 -3.55
C ARG A 509 -4.17 -15.43 -2.28
N GLY A 510 -4.80 -15.67 -1.13
CA GLY A 510 -4.49 -14.96 0.12
C GLY A 510 -5.04 -13.53 0.17
N TYR A 511 -6.10 -13.25 -0.62
CA TYR A 511 -6.67 -11.91 -0.81
C TYR A 511 -8.03 -11.73 -0.12
N ALA A 512 -8.50 -12.75 0.60
CA ALA A 512 -9.81 -12.74 1.23
C ALA A 512 -9.75 -13.22 2.68
N MET A 513 -10.66 -12.69 3.48
CA MET A 513 -10.93 -13.15 4.84
C MET A 513 -12.43 -13.08 5.12
N GLN A 514 -12.92 -14.01 5.93
CA GLN A 514 -14.25 -14.00 6.50
C GLN A 514 -14.12 -13.72 8.00
N LEU A 515 -14.84 -12.72 8.49
CA LEU A 515 -14.72 -12.19 9.84
C LEU A 515 -16.04 -12.33 10.60
N SER A 516 -15.95 -12.64 11.89
CA SER A 516 -17.08 -12.59 12.82
C SER A 516 -16.66 -12.03 14.17
N TYR A 517 -17.64 -11.70 15.01
CA TYR A 517 -17.37 -11.51 16.42
C TYR A 517 -17.14 -12.86 17.12
N GLU A 518 -16.37 -12.85 18.20
CA GLU A 518 -16.25 -14.00 19.09
C GLU A 518 -17.57 -14.36 19.79
N ASP A 519 -17.70 -15.61 20.21
CA ASP A 519 -18.90 -16.07 20.92
C ASP A 519 -19.13 -15.32 22.24
N GLY A 520 -20.41 -15.04 22.55
CA GLY A 520 -20.81 -14.45 23.84
C GLY A 520 -20.86 -12.93 23.87
N VAL A 521 -20.65 -12.25 22.73
CA VAL A 521 -20.95 -10.81 22.58
C VAL A 521 -22.46 -10.55 22.54
N ASP A 522 -22.87 -9.33 22.90
CA ASP A 522 -24.25 -8.88 22.74
C ASP A 522 -24.57 -8.67 21.26
N THR A 523 -25.23 -9.63 20.63
CA THR A 523 -25.52 -9.63 19.19
C THR A 523 -26.50 -8.53 18.76
N ALA A 524 -27.22 -7.89 19.69
CA ALA A 524 -28.02 -6.71 19.37
C ALA A 524 -27.15 -5.48 19.11
N ILE A 525 -25.97 -5.44 19.71
CA ILE A 525 -25.00 -4.34 19.57
C ILE A 525 -23.97 -4.72 18.51
N TYR A 526 -23.33 -5.88 18.68
CA TYR A 526 -22.21 -6.37 17.88
C TYR A 526 -22.70 -7.44 16.90
N ASN A 527 -22.93 -7.03 15.65
CA ASN A 527 -23.49 -7.87 14.60
C ASN A 527 -22.74 -7.71 13.27
N PRO A 528 -22.94 -8.63 12.30
CA PRO A 528 -22.25 -8.58 11.02
C PRO A 528 -22.48 -7.29 10.24
N ALA A 529 -23.66 -6.68 10.31
CA ALA A 529 -23.94 -5.42 9.62
C ALA A 529 -23.08 -4.25 10.16
N GLN A 530 -22.86 -4.21 11.48
CA GLN A 530 -21.92 -3.27 12.09
C GLN A 530 -20.49 -3.55 11.64
N LEU A 531 -20.08 -4.82 11.66
CA LEU A 531 -18.74 -5.22 11.23
C LEU A 531 -18.48 -4.88 9.75
N ALA A 532 -19.49 -5.04 8.88
CA ALA A 532 -19.45 -4.66 7.48
C ALA A 532 -19.26 -3.14 7.31
N THR A 533 -19.94 -2.35 8.15
CA THR A 533 -19.77 -0.88 8.17
C THR A 533 -18.33 -0.50 8.57
N TYR A 534 -17.74 -1.20 9.55
CA TYR A 534 -16.34 -1.00 9.90
C TYR A 534 -15.41 -1.42 8.77
N ALA A 535 -15.63 -2.57 8.12
CA ALA A 535 -14.86 -2.97 6.95
C ALA A 535 -14.92 -1.92 5.83
N ALA A 536 -16.11 -1.43 5.48
CA ALA A 536 -16.29 -0.37 4.50
C ALA A 536 -15.55 0.92 4.87
N SER A 537 -15.67 1.38 6.12
CA SER A 537 -15.03 2.62 6.58
C SER A 537 -13.51 2.52 6.71
N GLN A 538 -12.95 1.35 7.02
CA GLN A 538 -11.52 1.21 7.32
C GLN A 538 -10.73 0.67 6.11
N CYS A 539 -11.28 -0.31 5.40
CA CYS A 539 -10.56 -1.02 4.34
C CYS A 539 -10.61 -0.32 2.99
N GLY A 540 -11.65 0.48 2.71
CA GLY A 540 -11.79 1.23 1.45
C GLY A 540 -10.54 2.06 1.11
N LYS A 541 -10.11 2.93 2.03
CA LYS A 541 -8.88 3.72 1.87
C LYS A 541 -7.62 2.85 1.75
N ILE A 542 -7.51 1.79 2.55
CA ILE A 542 -6.34 0.88 2.56
C ILE A 542 -6.19 0.20 1.19
N PHE A 543 -7.29 -0.32 0.64
CA PHE A 543 -7.31 -1.01 -0.65
C PHE A 543 -7.10 -0.06 -1.82
N LYS A 544 -7.72 1.13 -1.80
CA LYS A 544 -7.46 2.18 -2.80
C LYS A 544 -5.99 2.58 -2.86
N THR A 545 -5.34 2.71 -1.70
CA THR A 545 -3.91 3.05 -1.63
C THR A 545 -3.04 1.94 -2.24
N ALA A 546 -3.47 0.68 -2.13
CA ALA A 546 -2.84 -0.47 -2.77
C ALA A 546 -3.21 -0.64 -4.26
N GLY A 547 -4.08 0.21 -4.82
CA GLY A 547 -4.48 0.16 -6.22
C GLY A 547 -5.49 -0.94 -6.56
N VAL A 548 -6.25 -1.43 -5.58
CA VAL A 548 -7.28 -2.46 -5.73
C VAL A 548 -8.62 -1.98 -5.19
N SER A 549 -9.71 -2.64 -5.58
CA SER A 549 -11.07 -2.41 -5.07
C SER A 549 -11.46 -3.45 -4.02
N MET A 550 -12.53 -3.17 -3.29
CA MET A 550 -13.03 -4.01 -2.21
C MET A 550 -14.20 -4.89 -2.68
N GLY A 551 -14.19 -6.17 -2.33
CA GLY A 551 -15.41 -6.96 -2.26
C GLY A 551 -15.91 -7.08 -0.83
N LEU A 552 -17.22 -6.90 -0.61
CA LEU A 552 -17.84 -7.04 0.70
C LEU A 552 -19.14 -7.85 0.61
N GLY A 553 -19.13 -9.00 1.27
CA GLY A 553 -20.30 -9.87 1.41
C GLY A 553 -20.88 -9.83 2.82
N LEU A 554 -22.19 -9.69 2.95
CA LEU A 554 -22.89 -9.78 4.23
C LEU A 554 -23.58 -11.13 4.41
N TYR A 555 -23.28 -11.80 5.54
CA TYR A 555 -23.84 -13.09 5.93
C TYR A 555 -24.53 -12.97 7.30
N THR A 556 -25.29 -14.00 7.67
CA THR A 556 -26.11 -14.00 8.90
C THR A 556 -25.27 -13.83 10.18
N ASP A 557 -24.06 -14.38 10.19
CA ASP A 557 -23.16 -14.45 11.36
C ASP A 557 -21.76 -13.86 11.10
N SER A 558 -21.50 -13.39 9.89
CA SER A 558 -20.16 -13.01 9.45
C SER A 558 -20.18 -12.04 8.28
N ILE A 559 -19.01 -11.49 7.96
CA ILE A 559 -18.77 -10.71 6.76
C ILE A 559 -17.63 -11.33 5.96
N PHE A 560 -17.67 -11.18 4.65
CA PHE A 560 -16.56 -11.52 3.76
C PHE A 560 -15.92 -10.25 3.22
N VAL A 561 -14.61 -10.14 3.27
CA VAL A 561 -13.83 -9.00 2.76
C VAL A 561 -12.72 -9.53 1.86
N ASP A 562 -12.59 -8.98 0.66
CA ASP A 562 -11.46 -9.30 -0.22
C ASP A 562 -10.97 -8.13 -1.09
N MET A 563 -9.80 -8.36 -1.68
CA MET A 563 -9.17 -7.48 -2.67
C MET A 563 -9.48 -7.97 -4.09
N ARG A 564 -10.02 -7.10 -4.94
CA ARG A 564 -10.42 -7.42 -6.33
C ARG A 564 -10.27 -6.23 -7.27
N GLY A 565 -10.47 -6.47 -8.58
CA GLY A 565 -10.27 -5.45 -9.61
C GLY A 565 -11.40 -4.42 -9.74
N GLU A 566 -12.61 -4.77 -9.31
CA GLU A 566 -13.79 -3.90 -9.31
C GLU A 566 -14.55 -4.09 -8.00
N GLN A 567 -15.16 -3.02 -7.48
CA GLN A 567 -15.92 -3.10 -6.24
C GLN A 567 -17.18 -3.96 -6.43
N GLU A 568 -17.44 -4.84 -5.48
CA GLU A 568 -18.62 -5.72 -5.54
C GLU A 568 -19.20 -5.92 -4.13
N LEU A 569 -20.51 -5.75 -4.02
CA LEU A 569 -21.27 -5.93 -2.79
C LEU A 569 -22.31 -7.03 -3.00
N TRP A 570 -22.53 -7.87 -2.01
CA TRP A 570 -23.61 -8.87 -2.04
C TRP A 570 -24.09 -9.21 -0.65
N VAL A 571 -25.30 -9.77 -0.59
CA VAL A 571 -25.90 -10.30 0.63
C VAL A 571 -26.29 -11.75 0.38
N GLU A 572 -25.96 -12.66 1.30
CA GLU A 572 -26.29 -14.08 1.15
C GLU A 572 -27.81 -14.31 1.14
N THR A 573 -28.50 -13.72 2.12
CA THR A 573 -29.95 -13.83 2.28
C THR A 573 -30.53 -12.54 2.86
N SER A 574 -31.82 -12.29 2.64
CA SER A 574 -32.50 -11.14 3.24
C SER A 574 -32.48 -11.13 4.77
N ASP A 575 -32.27 -12.30 5.40
CA ASP A 575 -32.25 -12.43 6.86
C ASP A 575 -30.94 -11.90 7.48
N ALA A 576 -29.89 -11.69 6.66
CA ALA A 576 -28.64 -11.08 7.08
C ALA A 576 -28.72 -9.53 7.14
N LEU A 577 -29.74 -8.93 6.52
CA LEU A 577 -29.92 -7.48 6.50
C LEU A 577 -30.43 -6.95 7.85
N PRO A 578 -30.09 -5.70 8.21
CA PRO A 578 -30.73 -5.01 9.32
C PRO A 578 -32.26 -4.96 9.20
N ASP A 579 -32.96 -5.03 10.34
CA ASP A 579 -34.42 -5.00 10.39
C ASP A 579 -35.00 -3.81 9.60
N GLY A 580 -35.81 -4.12 8.58
CA GLY A 580 -36.52 -3.12 7.78
C GLY A 580 -35.69 -2.44 6.69
N MET A 581 -34.44 -2.87 6.46
CA MET A 581 -33.58 -2.39 5.37
C MET A 581 -33.69 -3.32 4.16
N SER A 582 -33.79 -2.74 2.96
CA SER A 582 -33.70 -3.47 1.70
C SER A 582 -32.24 -3.66 1.26
N GLU A 583 -32.02 -4.61 0.35
CA GLU A 583 -30.69 -4.89 -0.21
C GLU A 583 -30.11 -3.66 -0.94
N ASP A 584 -30.90 -2.98 -1.75
CA ASP A 584 -30.50 -1.75 -2.45
C ASP A 584 -30.10 -0.63 -1.46
N GLU A 585 -30.87 -0.44 -0.38
CA GLU A 585 -30.54 0.55 0.65
C GLU A 585 -29.24 0.20 1.39
N TRP A 586 -28.95 -1.09 1.59
CA TRP A 586 -27.70 -1.53 2.19
C TRP A 586 -26.52 -1.36 1.24
N PHE A 587 -26.70 -1.64 -0.05
CA PHE A 587 -25.67 -1.39 -1.08
C PHE A 587 -25.35 0.10 -1.18
N ASP A 588 -26.36 0.96 -1.37
CA ASP A 588 -26.17 2.41 -1.47
C ASP A 588 -25.44 2.97 -0.24
N LYS A 589 -25.82 2.50 0.96
CA LYS A 589 -25.17 2.93 2.20
C LYS A 589 -23.73 2.43 2.28
N THR A 590 -23.48 1.15 2.05
CA THR A 590 -22.14 0.55 2.11
C THR A 590 -21.20 1.20 1.10
N ASP A 591 -21.68 1.42 -0.12
CA ASP A 591 -20.97 2.11 -1.19
C ASP A 591 -20.59 3.53 -0.78
N GLU A 592 -21.52 4.29 -0.20
CA GLU A 592 -21.26 5.61 0.35
C GLU A 592 -20.14 5.58 1.40
N TYR A 593 -20.10 4.56 2.28
CA TYR A 593 -19.04 4.42 3.29
C TYR A 593 -17.68 4.12 2.69
N ILE A 594 -17.62 3.26 1.67
CA ILE A 594 -16.35 2.96 0.97
C ILE A 594 -15.82 4.24 0.32
N PHE A 595 -16.65 4.94 -0.47
CA PHE A 595 -16.24 6.18 -1.10
C PHE A 595 -15.90 7.28 -0.09
N ALA A 596 -16.65 7.40 1.01
CA ALA A 596 -16.34 8.36 2.06
C ALA A 596 -15.04 8.04 2.80
N SER A 597 -14.71 6.75 3.01
CA SER A 597 -13.43 6.31 3.57
C SER A 597 -12.26 6.77 2.70
N GLU A 598 -12.38 6.56 1.39
CA GLU A 598 -11.35 6.94 0.42
C GLU A 598 -11.06 8.44 0.35
N GLU A 599 -11.99 9.27 0.82
CA GLU A 599 -11.93 10.73 0.82
C GLU A 599 -11.77 11.33 2.23
N ASP A 600 -11.49 10.50 3.26
CA ASP A 600 -11.37 10.91 4.66
C ASP A 600 -12.61 11.65 5.21
N ARG A 601 -13.79 11.24 4.74
CA ARG A 601 -15.10 11.83 5.09
C ARG A 601 -15.88 11.05 6.15
N ILE A 602 -15.30 10.03 6.78
CA ILE A 602 -15.98 9.28 7.84
C ILE A 602 -16.01 10.11 9.12
N ILE A 603 -17.18 10.25 9.75
CA ILE A 603 -17.31 10.92 11.05
C ILE A 603 -17.02 9.91 12.15
N GLU A 604 -15.88 10.05 12.78
CA GLU A 604 -15.38 9.13 13.80
C GLU A 604 -14.60 9.88 14.88
N PRO A 605 -15.28 10.50 15.86
CA PRO A 605 -14.63 11.37 16.82
C PRO A 605 -13.56 10.64 17.63
N ASP A 606 -12.47 11.31 17.99
CA ASP A 606 -11.42 10.70 18.83
C ASP A 606 -11.95 10.38 20.23
N ASP A 607 -12.79 11.26 20.78
CA ASP A 607 -13.51 11.05 22.03
C ASP A 607 -14.99 11.42 21.82
N PRO A 608 -15.90 10.42 21.71
CA PRO A 608 -17.31 10.67 21.44
C PRO A 608 -18.01 11.41 22.58
N ILE A 609 -17.53 11.23 23.83
CA ILE A 609 -18.08 11.93 24.98
C ILE A 609 -17.71 13.41 24.88
N SER A 610 -16.43 13.72 24.63
CA SER A 610 -15.99 15.11 24.50
C SER A 610 -16.56 15.80 23.25
N ALA A 611 -16.65 15.10 22.11
CA ALA A 611 -17.22 15.64 20.88
C ALA A 611 -18.69 16.04 21.05
N CYS A 612 -19.46 15.26 21.82
CA CYS A 612 -20.86 15.54 22.10
C CYS A 612 -21.09 16.35 23.38
N LEU A 613 -20.04 16.61 24.17
CA LEU A 613 -20.14 17.38 25.39
C LEU A 613 -20.48 18.83 25.03
N ASP A 614 -21.55 19.35 25.63
CA ASP A 614 -21.97 20.75 25.48
C ASP A 614 -22.36 21.15 24.04
N PHE A 615 -22.51 20.17 23.13
CA PHE A 615 -22.94 20.39 21.76
C PHE A 615 -24.43 20.75 21.69
N ILE A 616 -24.76 21.77 20.90
CA ILE A 616 -26.14 22.19 20.62
C ILE A 616 -26.40 21.98 19.13
N PRO A 617 -27.24 21.00 18.74
CA PRO A 617 -27.51 20.73 17.33
C PRO A 617 -28.14 21.94 16.66
N ALA A 618 -27.73 22.21 15.42
CA ALA A 618 -28.43 23.15 14.56
C ALA A 618 -29.85 22.63 14.29
N GLN A 619 -30.85 23.50 14.39
CA GLN A 619 -32.26 23.15 14.21
C GLN A 619 -32.92 24.14 13.24
N MET A 620 -33.96 23.68 12.54
CA MET A 620 -34.80 24.56 11.74
C MET A 620 -35.67 25.44 12.64
N GLN A 621 -36.15 26.56 12.09
CA GLN A 621 -37.11 27.42 12.79
C GLN A 621 -38.35 26.64 13.25
N SER A 622 -38.73 26.81 14.52
CA SER A 622 -39.92 26.17 15.10
C SER A 622 -40.45 27.03 16.26
N PRO A 623 -41.78 27.22 16.40
CA PRO A 623 -42.39 27.88 17.56
C PRO A 623 -42.12 27.18 18.89
N ASP A 624 -41.85 25.87 18.84
CA ASP A 624 -41.57 25.00 20.00
C ASP A 624 -40.08 24.88 20.30
N PHE A 625 -39.22 25.56 19.52
CA PHE A 625 -37.78 25.60 19.78
C PHE A 625 -37.51 26.14 21.19
N ASP A 626 -36.52 25.58 21.87
CA ASP A 626 -35.98 26.17 23.08
C ASP A 626 -34.47 25.96 23.12
N HIS A 627 -33.73 27.02 23.40
CA HIS A 627 -32.28 26.95 23.48
C HIS A 627 -31.85 26.24 24.76
N ASN A 628 -31.28 25.06 24.58
CA ASN A 628 -30.75 24.27 25.68
C ASN A 628 -29.51 24.94 26.29
N ARG A 629 -29.59 25.33 27.56
CA ARG A 629 -28.44 25.85 28.31
C ARG A 629 -27.47 24.73 28.64
N VAL A 630 -26.22 24.93 28.29
CA VAL A 630 -25.11 24.11 28.77
C VAL A 630 -24.79 24.48 30.24
N PRO A 631 -24.74 23.54 31.20
CA PRO A 631 -24.41 23.84 32.59
C PRO A 631 -22.97 24.36 32.77
N ALA A 632 -22.83 25.53 33.41
CA ALA A 632 -21.55 26.23 33.62
C ALA A 632 -20.44 25.44 34.37
N GLN A 633 -20.77 24.33 35.04
CA GLN A 633 -19.82 23.53 35.82
C GLN A 633 -18.89 22.62 34.98
N ARG A 634 -19.12 22.47 33.67
CA ARG A 634 -18.37 21.53 32.81
C ARG A 634 -17.33 22.16 31.87
N ARG A 635 -17.33 23.50 31.70
CA ARG A 635 -16.27 24.22 30.97
C ARG A 635 -15.00 24.28 31.84
N ARG A 636 -13.96 23.50 31.51
CA ARG A 636 -12.64 23.58 32.18
C ARG A 636 -12.14 25.03 32.14
N LYS A 637 -11.80 25.56 33.32
CA LYS A 637 -11.17 26.88 33.50
C LYS A 637 -9.88 26.93 32.65
N ARG A 638 -9.89 27.60 31.50
CA ARG A 638 -8.66 27.94 30.75
C ARG A 638 -7.80 28.81 31.67
N THR A 639 -6.64 28.29 32.09
CA THR A 639 -5.65 29.04 32.86
C THR A 639 -4.67 29.72 31.89
N THR A 640 -5.04 30.88 31.37
CA THR A 640 -4.11 31.81 30.70
C THR A 640 -4.60 33.26 30.92
N SER A 641 -3.68 34.22 30.87
CA SER A 641 -3.76 35.58 31.42
C SER A 641 -4.70 36.57 30.72
N ASP A 642 -5.54 36.15 29.79
CA ASP A 642 -6.47 37.00 29.02
C ASP A 642 -7.95 36.69 29.35
N VAL A 643 -8.29 36.60 30.64
CA VAL A 643 -9.68 36.37 31.05
C VAL A 643 -10.47 37.66 30.87
N CYS A 644 -11.35 37.69 29.88
CA CYS A 644 -12.27 38.81 29.68
C CYS A 644 -13.23 38.88 30.89
N THR A 645 -13.26 40.02 31.57
CA THR A 645 -14.16 40.20 32.72
C THR A 645 -15.52 40.67 32.24
N GLN A 646 -16.55 39.82 32.40
CA GLN A 646 -17.93 40.15 32.05
C GLN A 646 -18.44 41.33 32.88
N THR A 647 -18.83 42.40 32.21
CA THR A 647 -19.49 43.54 32.83
C THR A 647 -20.47 44.20 31.87
N SER A 648 -21.61 44.62 32.40
CA SER A 648 -22.62 45.43 31.69
C SER A 648 -22.55 46.91 32.07
N SER A 649 -21.66 47.29 33.00
CA SER A 649 -21.54 48.64 33.56
C SER A 649 -20.43 49.47 32.89
N THR A 650 -20.23 49.30 31.58
CA THR A 650 -19.26 50.10 30.82
C THR A 650 -19.85 51.43 30.38
N THR A 651 -18.98 52.41 30.11
CA THR A 651 -19.37 53.70 29.51
C THR A 651 -20.12 53.47 28.20
N HIS A 652 -19.62 52.56 27.34
CA HIS A 652 -20.28 52.16 26.10
C HIS A 652 -21.69 51.64 26.33
N CYS A 653 -21.88 50.70 27.27
CA CYS A 653 -23.20 50.14 27.57
C CYS A 653 -24.19 51.20 28.07
N SER A 654 -23.73 52.18 28.86
CA SER A 654 -24.57 53.28 29.34
C SER A 654 -24.96 54.25 28.21
N GLN A 655 -24.03 54.60 27.32
CA GLN A 655 -24.26 55.53 26.22
C GLN A 655 -25.15 54.95 25.12
N THR A 656 -25.02 53.64 24.85
CA THR A 656 -25.78 52.97 23.79
C THR A 656 -27.16 52.45 24.25
N ALA A 657 -27.54 52.61 25.52
CA ALA A 657 -28.78 52.06 26.06
C ALA A 657 -30.04 52.52 25.31
N SER A 658 -30.14 53.81 24.97
CA SER A 658 -31.27 54.35 24.20
C SER A 658 -31.28 53.86 22.76
N HIS A 659 -30.10 53.66 22.16
CA HIS A 659 -29.97 53.13 20.79
C HIS A 659 -30.45 51.67 20.76
N ARG A 660 -29.96 50.82 21.68
CA ARG A 660 -30.37 49.41 21.78
C ARG A 660 -31.88 49.24 21.97
N GLN A 661 -32.51 50.06 22.81
CA GLN A 661 -33.97 50.03 23.00
C GLN A 661 -34.75 50.49 21.76
N THR A 662 -34.18 51.42 20.98
CA THR A 662 -34.76 51.84 19.71
C THR A 662 -34.73 50.69 18.71
N GLU A 663 -33.64 49.92 18.66
CA GLU A 663 -33.51 48.75 17.78
C GLU A 663 -34.46 47.61 18.15
N VAL A 664 -34.63 47.31 19.44
CA VAL A 664 -35.64 46.35 19.92
C VAL A 664 -37.04 46.77 19.43
N ALA A 665 -37.42 48.04 19.64
CA ALA A 665 -38.73 48.54 19.21
C ALA A 665 -38.90 48.57 17.68
N HIS A 666 -37.81 48.81 16.94
CA HIS A 666 -37.79 48.81 15.49
C HIS A 666 -38.08 47.40 14.93
N VAL A 667 -37.32 46.40 15.36
CA VAL A 667 -37.49 45.00 14.93
C VAL A 667 -38.84 44.47 15.38
N MET A 668 -39.28 44.71 16.63
CA MET A 668 -40.57 44.23 17.10
C MET A 668 -41.74 44.80 16.29
N ARG A 669 -41.68 46.10 15.91
CA ARG A 669 -42.73 46.71 15.08
C ARG A 669 -42.87 46.03 13.72
N ALA A 670 -41.78 45.52 13.15
CA ALA A 670 -41.81 44.75 11.92
C ALA A 670 -42.48 43.38 12.15
N VAL A 671 -42.13 42.70 13.25
CA VAL A 671 -42.64 41.36 13.59
C VAL A 671 -44.13 41.37 13.97
N THR A 672 -44.61 42.35 14.74
CA THR A 672 -46.04 42.44 15.15
C THR A 672 -46.99 42.57 13.96
N ARG A 673 -46.51 43.02 12.79
CA ARG A 673 -47.33 43.10 11.57
C ARG A 673 -47.66 41.73 10.97
N LEU A 674 -47.05 40.65 11.46
CA LEU A 674 -47.17 39.29 10.92
C LEU A 674 -48.32 38.46 11.53
N HIS A 675 -49.20 39.05 12.35
CA HIS A 675 -50.34 38.37 12.99
C HIS A 675 -49.92 37.13 13.81
N LEU A 676 -49.28 37.38 14.96
CA LEU A 676 -48.75 36.34 15.84
C LEU A 676 -49.87 35.64 16.63
N GLU A 677 -49.75 34.33 16.84
CA GLU A 677 -50.71 33.52 17.59
C GLU A 677 -50.33 33.40 19.09
N GLY A 678 -51.34 33.33 19.97
CA GLY A 678 -51.15 33.00 21.38
C GLY A 678 -50.27 33.98 22.17
N ASP A 679 -49.38 33.45 23.01
CA ASP A 679 -48.40 34.18 23.84
C ASP A 679 -47.07 34.46 23.10
N LEU A 680 -46.97 34.10 21.82
CA LEU A 680 -45.76 34.22 21.01
C LEU A 680 -45.23 35.66 20.95
N GLN A 681 -46.13 36.65 20.96
CA GLN A 681 -45.74 38.06 20.96
C GLN A 681 -44.91 38.43 22.19
N ASP A 682 -45.34 37.99 23.38
CA ASP A 682 -44.65 38.30 24.64
C ASP A 682 -43.32 37.54 24.75
N ARG A 683 -43.28 36.30 24.26
CA ARG A 683 -42.06 35.48 24.13
C ARG A 683 -41.04 36.14 23.20
N LEU A 684 -41.47 36.58 22.02
CA LEU A 684 -40.62 37.27 21.04
C LEU A 684 -40.11 38.62 21.56
N GLN A 685 -40.95 39.40 22.23
CA GLN A 685 -40.54 40.66 22.87
C GLN A 685 -39.43 40.41 23.90
N THR A 686 -39.63 39.43 24.79
CA THR A 686 -38.66 39.07 25.83
C THR A 686 -37.34 38.58 25.22
N ALA A 687 -37.40 37.72 24.21
CA ALA A 687 -36.23 37.21 23.51
C ALA A 687 -35.48 38.34 22.77
N LEU A 688 -36.18 39.27 22.14
CA LEU A 688 -35.56 40.38 21.43
C LEU A 688 -34.92 41.41 22.38
N GLU A 689 -35.57 41.71 23.52
CA GLU A 689 -35.00 42.53 24.59
C GLU A 689 -33.72 41.91 25.16
N GLY A 690 -33.72 40.60 25.39
CA GLY A 690 -32.55 39.85 25.82
C GLY A 690 -31.43 39.82 24.79
N CYS A 691 -31.78 39.79 23.49
CA CYS A 691 -30.83 39.71 22.39
C CYS A 691 -30.16 41.07 22.06
N LEU A 692 -30.97 42.06 21.70
CA LEU A 692 -30.48 43.37 21.23
C LEU A 692 -30.40 44.41 22.35
N GLY A 693 -31.21 44.28 23.40
CA GLY A 693 -31.32 45.26 24.48
C GLY A 693 -30.22 45.14 25.53
N VAL A 694 -29.78 43.91 25.83
CA VAL A 694 -28.73 43.63 26.82
C VAL A 694 -27.34 43.98 26.27
N CYS A 695 -26.53 44.61 27.11
CA CYS A 695 -25.13 44.94 26.81
C CYS A 695 -24.21 44.25 27.80
N GLY A 696 -23.12 43.68 27.29
CA GLY A 696 -22.12 43.00 28.09
C GLY A 696 -20.81 42.90 27.34
N THR A 697 -19.70 43.03 28.06
CA THR A 697 -18.38 42.72 27.55
C THR A 697 -18.18 41.21 27.51
N CYS A 698 -17.37 40.73 26.55
CA CYS A 698 -16.97 39.33 26.36
C CYS A 698 -17.93 38.46 25.54
N MET A 699 -17.33 37.52 24.80
CA MET A 699 -18.03 36.44 24.07
C MET A 699 -18.06 35.14 24.90
N GLU A 700 -18.04 35.24 26.23
CA GLU A 700 -18.02 34.10 27.14
C GLU A 700 -18.75 34.38 28.46
N GLY A 701 -19.29 33.29 29.05
CA GLY A 701 -20.01 33.17 30.32
C GLY A 701 -21.40 33.82 30.39
N SER A 702 -21.97 33.94 31.59
CA SER A 702 -23.42 33.94 31.77
C SER A 702 -24.18 35.06 31.07
N LEU A 703 -23.59 36.26 30.96
CA LEU A 703 -24.19 37.37 30.20
C LEU A 703 -24.21 37.07 28.70
N TRP A 704 -23.12 36.53 28.14
CA TRP A 704 -23.04 36.14 26.75
C TRP A 704 -23.94 34.94 26.45
N ASP A 705 -23.90 33.90 27.30
CA ASP A 705 -24.72 32.69 27.13
C ASP A 705 -26.22 33.05 27.13
N SER A 706 -26.66 33.94 28.03
CA SER A 706 -28.04 34.45 28.04
C SER A 706 -28.38 35.26 26.79
N LYS A 707 -27.43 36.04 26.27
CA LYS A 707 -27.62 36.81 25.03
C LYS A 707 -27.77 35.89 23.82
N VAL A 708 -26.94 34.84 23.72
CA VAL A 708 -27.02 33.80 22.70
C VAL A 708 -28.36 33.09 22.75
N GLU A 709 -28.79 32.64 23.92
CA GLU A 709 -30.11 32.01 24.13
C GLU A 709 -31.25 32.88 23.62
N HIS A 710 -31.29 34.14 24.05
CA HIS A 710 -32.34 35.06 23.67
C HIS A 710 -32.35 35.37 22.17
N CYS A 711 -31.18 35.60 21.57
CA CYS A 711 -31.08 35.78 20.12
C CYS A 711 -31.53 34.53 19.36
N ASN A 712 -31.08 33.36 19.78
CA ASN A 712 -31.36 32.10 19.12
C ASN A 712 -32.86 31.75 19.19
N ASN A 713 -33.47 31.89 20.37
CA ASN A 713 -34.90 31.72 20.56
C ASN A 713 -35.70 32.68 19.67
N PHE A 714 -35.33 33.96 19.62
CA PHE A 714 -36.01 34.93 18.75
C PHE A 714 -35.99 34.49 17.27
N MET A 715 -34.81 34.10 16.74
CA MET A 715 -34.67 33.71 15.34
C MET A 715 -35.39 32.41 14.98
N HIS A 716 -35.54 31.49 15.93
CA HIS A 716 -36.30 30.25 15.70
C HIS A 716 -37.81 30.45 15.82
N TRP A 717 -38.26 31.36 16.69
CA TRP A 717 -39.67 31.62 16.94
C TRP A 717 -40.31 32.58 15.94
N VAL A 718 -39.52 33.47 15.33
CA VAL A 718 -40.04 34.48 14.41
C VAL A 718 -40.55 33.83 13.11
N PRO A 719 -41.81 34.05 12.69
CA PRO A 719 -42.38 33.42 11.51
C PRO A 719 -41.94 34.11 10.20
N ILE A 720 -40.65 34.42 10.08
CA ILE A 720 -40.03 34.99 8.88
C ILE A 720 -39.06 33.95 8.35
N LEU A 721 -39.41 33.37 7.19
CA LEU A 721 -38.61 32.35 6.53
C LEU A 721 -37.35 32.94 5.90
N LEU A 722 -36.34 32.09 5.73
CA LEU A 722 -35.07 32.44 5.11
C LEU A 722 -35.08 32.40 3.59
N GLY A 723 -35.99 31.64 2.98
CA GLY A 723 -36.20 31.63 1.52
C GLY A 723 -35.25 30.74 0.71
N ASN A 724 -34.46 29.88 1.35
CA ASN A 724 -33.43 29.04 0.70
C ASN A 724 -33.69 27.52 0.78
N ASN A 725 -34.95 27.12 0.96
CA ASN A 725 -35.37 25.73 1.12
C ASN A 725 -35.56 24.97 -0.21
N GLU A 726 -35.46 25.66 -1.36
CA GLU A 726 -35.43 25.01 -2.66
C GLU A 726 -34.08 24.29 -2.88
N THR A 727 -34.08 23.20 -3.65
CA THR A 727 -32.87 22.43 -3.92
C THR A 727 -31.89 23.19 -4.81
N ASP A 728 -30.59 23.11 -4.51
CA ASP A 728 -29.47 23.61 -5.32
C ASP A 728 -29.40 25.14 -5.50
N VAL A 729 -30.18 25.90 -4.72
CA VAL A 729 -30.20 27.38 -4.80
C VAL A 729 -29.28 28.06 -3.78
N THR A 730 -28.86 27.36 -2.72
CA THR A 730 -28.19 28.01 -1.57
C THR A 730 -26.73 28.34 -1.88
N ASN A 731 -26.39 29.63 -1.77
CA ASN A 731 -25.02 30.14 -1.90
C ASN A 731 -24.54 30.78 -0.59
N ILE A 732 -23.30 30.49 -0.21
CA ILE A 732 -22.62 30.97 1.00
C ILE A 732 -21.39 31.80 0.60
N HIS A 733 -21.21 32.97 1.21
CA HIS A 733 -20.02 33.81 1.05
C HIS A 733 -19.80 34.62 2.33
N ASN A 734 -18.61 35.21 2.50
CA ASN A 734 -18.38 36.18 3.56
C ASN A 734 -19.12 37.50 3.26
N ARG A 735 -20.10 37.90 4.10
CA ARG A 735 -20.91 39.13 3.87
C ARG A 735 -20.08 40.39 3.69
N ASN A 736 -18.90 40.45 4.31
CA ASN A 736 -18.05 41.62 4.28
C ASN A 736 -17.31 41.77 2.94
N ASN A 737 -17.23 40.70 2.14
CA ASN A 737 -16.65 40.72 0.81
C ASN A 737 -17.73 41.04 -0.24
N LEU A 738 -17.86 42.33 -0.54
CA LEU A 738 -18.83 42.85 -1.52
C LEU A 738 -18.51 42.43 -2.97
N ALA A 739 -17.26 42.09 -3.26
CA ALA A 739 -16.87 41.61 -4.59
C ALA A 739 -17.46 40.21 -4.81
N LEU A 740 -17.23 39.29 -3.86
CA LEU A 740 -17.80 37.94 -3.90
C LEU A 740 -19.32 37.91 -3.90
N LYS A 741 -19.97 38.86 -3.19
CA LYS A 741 -21.43 38.96 -3.20
C LYS A 741 -21.99 39.05 -4.62
N ALA A 742 -21.35 39.80 -5.51
CA ALA A 742 -21.84 39.99 -6.87
C ALA A 742 -21.78 38.69 -7.69
N ASP A 743 -20.77 37.87 -7.45
CA ASP A 743 -20.58 36.59 -8.12
C ASP A 743 -21.47 35.51 -7.49
N ALA A 744 -21.47 35.41 -6.16
CA ALA A 744 -22.22 34.42 -5.40
C ALA A 744 -23.74 34.57 -5.54
N CYS A 745 -24.27 35.79 -5.46
CA CYS A 745 -25.73 36.00 -5.37
C CYS A 745 -26.39 36.20 -6.74
N HIS A 746 -25.65 36.11 -7.84
CA HIS A 746 -26.23 36.28 -9.17
C HIS A 746 -27.04 35.06 -9.63
N SER A 747 -26.57 33.85 -9.29
CA SER A 747 -27.10 32.58 -9.81
C SER A 747 -27.75 31.69 -8.74
N GLY A 748 -28.11 32.24 -7.58
CA GLY A 748 -28.74 31.52 -6.48
C GLY A 748 -29.11 32.45 -5.33
N HIS A 749 -29.64 31.87 -4.26
CA HIS A 749 -30.08 32.58 -3.07
C HIS A 749 -28.90 32.77 -2.11
N CYS A 750 -28.70 34.00 -1.65
CA CYS A 750 -27.72 34.34 -0.61
C CYS A 750 -28.40 34.78 0.69
N ILE A 751 -27.69 34.68 1.82
CA ILE A 751 -28.19 35.16 3.12
C ILE A 751 -28.64 36.64 3.08
N VAL A 752 -27.99 37.47 2.26
CA VAL A 752 -28.33 38.90 2.11
C VAL A 752 -29.68 39.16 1.43
N GLU A 753 -30.25 38.14 0.79
CA GLU A 753 -31.58 38.16 0.16
C GLU A 753 -32.65 37.56 1.09
N ALA A 754 -32.23 36.90 2.17
CA ALA A 754 -33.15 36.31 3.13
C ALA A 754 -34.01 37.40 3.81
N PRO A 755 -35.34 37.23 3.87
CA PRO A 755 -36.23 38.19 4.53
C PRO A 755 -35.87 38.46 5.99
N LEU A 756 -35.53 37.42 6.76
CA LEU A 756 -35.14 37.55 8.16
C LEU A 756 -33.82 38.34 8.31
N PHE A 757 -32.84 38.09 7.44
CA PHE A 757 -31.60 38.87 7.41
C PHE A 757 -31.89 40.35 7.15
N SER A 758 -32.73 40.65 6.17
CA SER A 758 -33.10 42.04 5.81
C SER A 758 -33.77 42.79 6.96
N GLN A 759 -34.50 42.10 7.84
CA GLN A 759 -35.10 42.70 9.03
C GLN A 759 -34.09 42.99 10.14
N LEU A 760 -33.03 42.18 10.26
CA LEU A 760 -32.10 42.23 11.39
C LEU A 760 -30.82 43.02 11.09
N VAL A 761 -30.33 42.98 9.85
CA VAL A 761 -29.01 43.53 9.48
C VAL A 761 -28.88 45.02 9.80
N GLY A 762 -29.94 45.81 9.59
CA GLY A 762 -29.94 47.24 9.89
C GLY A 762 -29.72 47.52 11.39
N SER A 763 -30.31 46.69 12.25
CA SER A 763 -30.14 46.80 13.70
C SER A 763 -28.80 46.24 14.17
N VAL A 764 -28.28 45.20 13.53
CA VAL A 764 -26.97 44.60 13.84
C VAL A 764 -25.83 45.57 13.53
N ASP A 765 -25.89 46.24 12.38
CA ASP A 765 -24.84 47.15 11.90
C ASP A 765 -25.07 48.61 12.38
N GLU A 766 -25.98 48.81 13.33
CA GLU A 766 -26.35 50.14 13.85
C GLU A 766 -25.14 50.86 14.47
N ARG A 767 -25.03 52.15 14.16
CA ARG A 767 -23.94 53.01 14.62
C ARG A 767 -24.48 54.16 15.43
N TYR A 768 -23.72 54.55 16.45
CA TYR A 768 -24.03 55.69 17.28
C TYR A 768 -22.85 56.65 17.35
N ARG A 769 -23.11 57.91 17.65
CA ARG A 769 -22.08 58.93 17.85
C ARG A 769 -22.18 59.46 19.28
N PRO A 770 -21.21 59.16 20.16
CA PRO A 770 -21.26 59.57 21.58
C PRO A 770 -21.43 61.08 21.78
N ASP A 771 -20.81 61.90 20.93
CA ASP A 771 -21.02 63.35 20.83
C ASP A 771 -21.24 63.71 19.35
N THR A 772 -22.48 64.09 19.00
CA THR A 772 -22.90 64.41 17.63
C THR A 772 -22.06 65.50 16.96
N SER A 773 -21.39 66.33 17.76
CA SER A 773 -20.58 67.47 17.31
C SER A 773 -19.06 67.22 17.27
N LYS A 774 -18.55 66.13 17.87
CA LYS A 774 -17.09 65.94 18.08
C LYS A 774 -16.55 64.51 17.95
N SER A 775 -17.39 63.49 18.03
CA SER A 775 -16.94 62.09 18.04
C SER A 775 -17.11 61.41 16.69
N ALA A 776 -16.29 60.39 16.43
CA ALA A 776 -16.51 59.47 15.31
C ALA A 776 -17.77 58.64 15.54
N GLU A 777 -18.28 58.00 14.49
CA GLU A 777 -19.31 56.97 14.64
C GLU A 777 -18.67 55.69 15.19
N HIS A 778 -19.35 55.07 16.14
CA HIS A 778 -18.96 53.81 16.77
C HIS A 778 -20.09 52.80 16.59
N GLU A 779 -19.75 51.52 16.47
CA GLU A 779 -20.74 50.44 16.36
C GLU A 779 -21.45 50.24 17.70
N VAL A 780 -22.78 50.12 17.69
CA VAL A 780 -23.54 49.80 18.89
C VAL A 780 -23.19 48.41 19.44
N TYR A 781 -22.86 47.47 18.53
CA TYR A 781 -22.56 46.08 18.79
C TYR A 781 -21.12 45.69 18.42
N SER A 782 -20.14 46.46 18.88
CA SER A 782 -18.73 46.16 18.60
C SER A 782 -18.29 44.83 19.24
N PRO A 783 -17.41 44.04 18.60
CA PRO A 783 -16.94 42.77 19.16
C PRO A 783 -16.27 42.90 20.54
N GLN A 784 -15.65 44.05 20.83
CA GLN A 784 -14.91 44.27 22.06
C GLN A 784 -15.78 44.79 23.21
N GLU A 785 -16.78 45.64 22.94
CA GLU A 785 -17.54 46.33 23.99
C GLU A 785 -18.97 45.80 24.15
N ASN A 786 -19.56 45.23 23.11
CA ASN A 786 -20.91 44.64 23.13
C ASN A 786 -21.13 43.66 21.97
N PRO A 787 -20.42 42.51 21.94
CA PRO A 787 -20.57 41.54 20.85
C PRO A 787 -22.03 41.09 20.71
N LEU A 788 -22.46 40.76 19.48
CA LEU A 788 -23.82 40.32 19.18
C LEU A 788 -23.78 39.03 18.34
N PRO A 789 -24.39 37.92 18.81
CA PRO A 789 -24.28 36.62 18.13
C PRO A 789 -25.22 36.46 16.92
N VAL A 790 -26.05 37.46 16.64
CA VAL A 790 -27.12 37.39 15.61
C VAL A 790 -26.59 36.92 14.26
N MET A 791 -25.44 37.43 13.81
CA MET A 791 -24.91 37.05 12.50
C MET A 791 -24.47 35.59 12.44
N ASP A 792 -23.71 35.11 13.42
CA ASP A 792 -23.25 33.71 13.46
C ASP A 792 -24.45 32.74 13.48
N LEU A 793 -25.43 33.04 14.34
CA LEU A 793 -26.65 32.26 14.46
C LEU A 793 -27.52 32.31 13.18
N LEU A 794 -27.61 33.47 12.52
CA LEU A 794 -28.30 33.60 11.23
C LEU A 794 -27.62 32.77 10.14
N TYR A 795 -26.29 32.72 10.09
CA TYR A 795 -25.57 31.87 9.14
C TYR A 795 -25.84 30.39 9.42
N LYS A 796 -25.80 29.94 10.68
CA LYS A 796 -26.15 28.56 11.06
C LYS A 796 -27.59 28.20 10.71
N LEU A 797 -28.52 29.12 10.96
CA LEU A 797 -29.93 28.94 10.62
C LEU A 797 -30.13 28.94 9.09
N TYR A 798 -29.42 29.80 8.37
CA TYR A 798 -29.45 29.82 6.91
C TYR A 798 -28.97 28.50 6.31
N THR A 799 -27.88 27.94 6.84
CA THR A 799 -27.29 26.70 6.32
C THR A 799 -28.08 25.43 6.68
N ILE A 800 -28.72 25.35 7.85
CA ILE A 800 -29.57 24.19 8.18
C ILE A 800 -30.87 24.15 7.36
N HIS A 801 -31.27 25.28 6.76
CA HIS A 801 -32.41 25.35 5.83
C HIS A 801 -32.05 25.00 4.37
N ALA A 802 -30.76 24.84 4.06
CA ALA A 802 -30.32 24.47 2.72
C ALA A 802 -30.75 23.04 2.33
N ALA A 803 -30.95 22.79 1.04
CA ALA A 803 -31.25 21.48 0.49
C ALA A 803 -30.54 21.28 -0.86
N GLY A 804 -30.17 20.03 -1.18
CA GLY A 804 -29.42 19.68 -2.38
C GLY A 804 -27.96 20.14 -2.33
N HIS A 805 -27.45 20.67 -3.44
CA HIS A 805 -26.07 21.07 -3.62
C HIS A 805 -25.83 22.52 -3.20
N VAL A 806 -24.90 22.74 -2.26
CA VAL A 806 -24.58 24.07 -1.72
C VAL A 806 -23.32 24.63 -2.38
N LYS A 807 -23.34 25.91 -2.76
CA LYS A 807 -22.17 26.58 -3.36
C LYS A 807 -21.57 27.57 -2.37
N VAL A 808 -20.27 27.44 -2.12
CA VAL A 808 -19.52 28.31 -1.22
C VAL A 808 -18.56 29.13 -2.07
N TRP A 809 -18.51 30.44 -1.87
CA TRP A 809 -17.70 31.35 -2.67
C TRP A 809 -16.64 31.99 -1.80
N VAL A 810 -15.37 31.84 -2.22
CA VAL A 810 -14.20 32.39 -1.53
C VAL A 810 -13.22 33.00 -2.52
N GLU A 811 -12.42 33.93 -2.02
CA GLU A 811 -11.29 34.56 -2.68
C GLU A 811 -9.99 34.06 -2.07
N THR A 812 -9.95 33.84 -0.74
CA THR A 812 -8.72 33.45 -0.03
C THR A 812 -8.93 32.31 0.98
N VAL A 813 -7.83 31.77 1.50
CA VAL A 813 -7.81 30.76 2.57
C VAL A 813 -8.35 31.32 3.89
N GLU A 814 -8.21 32.61 4.15
CA GLU A 814 -8.78 33.23 5.35
C GLU A 814 -10.31 33.17 5.34
N GLU A 815 -10.93 33.26 4.16
CA GLU A 815 -12.39 33.24 4.05
C GLU A 815 -12.99 31.86 4.26
N ILE A 816 -12.33 30.77 3.82
CA ILE A 816 -12.78 29.42 4.17
C ILE A 816 -12.72 29.22 5.69
N ASN A 817 -11.69 29.76 6.36
CA ASN A 817 -11.58 29.72 7.82
C ASN A 817 -12.65 30.56 8.53
N MET A 818 -13.06 31.70 7.96
CA MET A 818 -14.17 32.50 8.49
C MET A 818 -15.54 31.81 8.31
N LEU A 819 -15.65 30.87 7.37
CA LEU A 819 -16.88 30.14 7.04
C LEU A 819 -16.95 28.75 7.71
N GLN A 820 -16.08 28.44 8.68
CA GLN A 820 -16.08 27.13 9.36
C GLN A 820 -17.45 26.76 9.94
N ASN A 821 -18.09 27.66 10.71
CA ASN A 821 -19.41 27.38 11.31
C ASN A 821 -20.51 27.04 10.28
N PRO A 822 -20.73 27.85 9.22
CA PRO A 822 -21.70 27.48 8.20
C PRO A 822 -21.30 26.23 7.41
N LEU A 823 -20.00 26.01 7.15
CA LEU A 823 -19.49 24.80 6.50
C LEU A 823 -19.76 23.55 7.33
N GLU A 824 -19.48 23.59 8.64
CA GLU A 824 -19.75 22.53 9.60
C GLU A 824 -21.21 22.07 9.54
N VAL A 825 -22.15 23.03 9.51
CA VAL A 825 -23.58 22.75 9.42
C VAL A 825 -23.94 22.07 8.11
N VAL A 826 -23.50 22.58 6.96
CA VAL A 826 -23.86 21.97 5.66
C VAL A 826 -23.18 20.63 5.43
N LEU A 827 -21.97 20.44 5.96
CA LEU A 827 -21.16 19.24 5.74
C LEU A 827 -21.53 18.08 6.66
N ALA A 828 -21.75 18.35 7.95
CA ALA A 828 -21.95 17.29 8.95
C ALA A 828 -23.36 17.20 9.53
N TYR A 829 -24.07 18.33 9.67
CA TYR A 829 -25.34 18.37 10.42
C TYR A 829 -26.61 18.41 9.54
N ASN A 830 -26.53 18.99 8.35
CA ASN A 830 -27.66 19.08 7.45
C ASN A 830 -27.77 17.84 6.55
N LYS A 831 -28.69 16.93 6.89
CA LYS A 831 -28.95 15.69 6.13
C LYS A 831 -29.55 15.92 4.74
N ASN A 832 -30.11 17.11 4.48
CA ASN A 832 -30.71 17.45 3.19
C ASN A 832 -29.70 17.97 2.16
N VAL A 833 -28.45 18.22 2.57
CA VAL A 833 -27.37 18.62 1.66
C VAL A 833 -26.77 17.37 1.02
N THR A 834 -26.67 17.35 -0.30
CA THR A 834 -26.11 16.19 -1.05
C THR A 834 -24.67 16.41 -1.50
N GLY A 835 -24.19 17.65 -1.44
CA GLY A 835 -22.81 18.00 -1.80
C GLY A 835 -22.53 19.49 -1.64
N VAL A 836 -21.24 19.83 -1.58
CA VAL A 836 -20.74 21.20 -1.45
C VAL A 836 -19.68 21.46 -2.52
N THR A 837 -19.79 22.57 -3.24
CA THR A 837 -18.71 23.06 -4.11
C THR A 837 -18.21 24.41 -3.62
N VAL A 838 -16.91 24.49 -3.38
CA VAL A 838 -16.21 25.73 -3.06
C VAL A 838 -15.66 26.32 -4.36
N TYR A 839 -16.24 27.43 -4.79
CA TYR A 839 -15.73 28.22 -5.91
C TYR A 839 -14.70 29.24 -5.42
N VAL A 840 -13.49 29.14 -5.97
CA VAL A 840 -12.39 30.05 -5.70
C VAL A 840 -12.28 31.05 -6.84
N THR A 841 -12.49 32.33 -6.53
CA THR A 841 -12.46 33.40 -7.55
C THR A 841 -11.06 33.72 -8.04
N ASP A 842 -10.04 33.53 -7.21
CA ASP A 842 -8.64 33.52 -7.63
C ASP A 842 -8.20 32.10 -8.02
N SER A 843 -8.00 31.87 -9.31
CA SER A 843 -7.58 30.56 -9.82
C SER A 843 -6.21 30.12 -9.32
N GLU A 844 -5.34 31.04 -8.89
CA GLU A 844 -4.01 30.70 -8.36
C GLU A 844 -4.09 30.08 -6.97
N LEU A 845 -5.18 30.33 -6.22
CA LEU A 845 -5.37 29.89 -4.84
C LEU A 845 -6.21 28.62 -4.69
N VAL A 846 -6.67 28.00 -5.80
CA VAL A 846 -7.52 26.81 -5.78
C VAL A 846 -6.87 25.68 -4.97
N ALA A 847 -5.60 25.39 -5.20
CA ALA A 847 -4.88 24.31 -4.52
C ALA A 847 -4.69 24.57 -3.01
N ASP A 848 -4.45 25.84 -2.64
CA ASP A 848 -4.30 26.24 -1.24
C ASP A 848 -5.62 26.15 -0.48
N VAL A 849 -6.73 26.57 -1.11
CA VAL A 849 -8.08 26.44 -0.56
C VAL A 849 -8.49 24.97 -0.48
N GLU A 850 -8.18 24.15 -1.48
CA GLU A 850 -8.43 22.70 -1.45
C GLU A 850 -7.71 22.03 -0.28
N THR A 851 -6.44 22.40 -0.04
CA THR A 851 -5.67 21.89 1.10
C THR A 851 -6.30 22.29 2.43
N ALA A 852 -6.72 23.55 2.57
CA ALA A 852 -7.39 24.04 3.78
C ALA A 852 -8.76 23.36 4.00
N ALA A 853 -9.53 23.13 2.94
CA ALA A 853 -10.83 22.48 3.01
C ALA A 853 -10.70 20.98 3.35
N ARG A 854 -9.72 20.28 2.78
CA ARG A 854 -9.42 18.88 3.12
C ARG A 854 -9.06 18.74 4.60
N LYS A 855 -8.16 19.60 5.09
CA LYS A 855 -7.82 19.63 6.52
C LYS A 855 -9.05 19.90 7.40
N PHE A 856 -9.93 20.81 6.98
CA PHE A 856 -11.17 21.06 7.71
C PHE A 856 -12.09 19.83 7.75
N VAL A 857 -12.20 19.09 6.66
CA VAL A 857 -12.96 17.83 6.59
C VAL A 857 -12.36 16.76 7.53
N GLU A 858 -11.03 16.59 7.51
CA GLU A 858 -10.32 15.67 8.43
C GLU A 858 -10.54 16.05 9.90
N ASP A 859 -10.33 17.33 10.25
CA ASP A 859 -10.54 17.85 11.61
C ASP A 859 -11.99 17.67 12.05
N LEU A 860 -12.95 17.86 11.13
CA LEU A 860 -14.37 17.67 11.38
C LEU A 860 -14.70 16.19 11.61
N GLY A 861 -14.14 15.27 10.82
CA GLY A 861 -14.31 13.83 10.98
C GLY A 861 -13.89 13.35 12.38
N ALA A 862 -12.79 13.89 12.90
CA ALA A 862 -12.23 13.51 14.21
C ALA A 862 -12.87 14.23 15.42
N SER A 863 -13.70 15.25 15.21
CA SER A 863 -14.24 16.09 16.31
C SER A 863 -15.75 16.24 16.34
N ALA A 864 -16.47 15.92 15.26
CA ALA A 864 -17.91 16.11 15.21
C ALA A 864 -18.68 15.12 16.09
N CYS A 865 -19.80 15.59 16.67
CA CYS A 865 -20.64 14.76 17.52
C CYS A 865 -21.47 13.74 16.72
N ASN A 866 -21.04 12.49 16.75
CA ASN A 866 -21.67 11.35 16.07
C ASN A 866 -23.14 11.05 16.47
N LEU A 867 -23.67 11.66 17.54
CA LEU A 867 -25.09 11.49 17.92
C LEU A 867 -26.05 12.37 17.12
N TYR A 868 -25.58 13.50 16.58
CA TYR A 868 -26.43 14.50 15.92
C TYR A 868 -26.00 14.81 14.48
N THR A 869 -24.88 14.25 14.02
CA THR A 869 -24.40 14.37 12.65
C THR A 869 -24.96 13.27 11.74
N ARG A 870 -24.55 13.34 10.48
CA ARG A 870 -24.48 12.20 9.57
C ARG A 870 -23.37 11.24 10.01
N ASP A 871 -23.33 10.06 9.38
CA ASP A 871 -22.21 9.12 9.54
C ASP A 871 -21.03 9.50 8.63
N THR A 872 -21.33 10.17 7.51
CA THR A 872 -20.39 10.63 6.49
C THR A 872 -20.53 12.13 6.29
N ILE A 873 -19.39 12.82 6.14
CA ILE A 873 -19.34 14.24 5.74
C ILE A 873 -19.83 14.34 4.29
N ALA A 874 -20.69 15.32 3.98
CA ALA A 874 -21.16 15.54 2.62
C ALA A 874 -19.96 15.78 1.66
N PRO A 875 -20.01 15.26 0.42
CA PRO A 875 -18.92 15.44 -0.55
C PRO A 875 -18.58 16.91 -0.75
N LEU A 876 -17.28 17.25 -0.69
CA LEU A 876 -16.78 18.61 -0.87
C LEU A 876 -15.80 18.65 -2.05
N THR A 877 -16.07 19.56 -2.98
CA THR A 877 -15.22 19.81 -4.15
C THR A 877 -14.73 21.25 -4.13
N VAL A 878 -13.50 21.50 -4.59
CA VAL A 878 -12.94 22.84 -4.74
C VAL A 878 -12.60 23.08 -6.19
N GLU A 879 -13.16 24.15 -6.77
CA GLU A 879 -13.05 24.45 -8.19
C GLU A 879 -12.77 25.94 -8.40
N ALA A 880 -12.11 26.27 -9.52
CA ALA A 880 -12.04 27.66 -9.97
C ALA A 880 -13.45 28.17 -10.27
N ALA A 881 -13.76 29.39 -9.85
CA ALA A 881 -15.05 30.00 -10.11
C ALA A 881 -15.36 30.00 -11.61
N PRO A 882 -16.58 29.60 -12.03
CA PRO A 882 -16.91 29.52 -13.44
C PRO A 882 -16.79 30.89 -14.09
N ALA A 883 -16.17 30.96 -15.26
CA ALA A 883 -16.02 32.20 -16.03
C ALA A 883 -17.40 32.72 -16.46
N ALA A 884 -18.03 33.56 -15.63
CA ALA A 884 -19.30 34.15 -15.98
C ALA A 884 -19.12 35.04 -17.23
N LYS A 885 -19.84 34.72 -18.31
CA LYS A 885 -20.05 35.63 -19.45
C LYS A 885 -20.75 36.88 -18.92
N ARG A 886 -19.96 37.91 -18.56
CA ARG A 886 -20.45 39.23 -18.18
C ARG A 886 -21.39 39.79 -19.25
N ARG A 887 -22.71 39.64 -19.10
CA ARG A 887 -23.65 40.64 -19.64
C ARG A 887 -23.68 41.77 -18.64
N ARG A 888 -22.73 42.71 -18.79
CA ARG A 888 -22.64 43.92 -17.98
C ARG A 888 -23.98 44.67 -18.06
N SER A 889 -24.69 44.81 -16.95
CA SER A 889 -25.75 45.80 -16.88
C SER A 889 -25.10 47.17 -16.62
N PRO A 890 -25.50 48.24 -17.34
CA PRO A 890 -24.97 49.59 -17.13
C PRO A 890 -25.15 50.12 -15.69
N GLU A 891 -26.13 49.60 -14.95
CA GLU A 891 -26.41 49.99 -13.57
C GLU A 891 -25.38 49.45 -12.58
N TYR A 892 -24.79 48.27 -12.84
CA TYR A 892 -23.75 47.70 -11.99
C TYR A 892 -22.44 48.52 -12.07
N ASP A 893 -22.00 48.89 -13.27
CA ASP A 893 -20.82 49.76 -13.47
C ASP A 893 -21.04 51.14 -12.83
N LEU A 894 -22.27 51.69 -12.91
CA LEU A 894 -22.61 52.97 -12.28
C LEU A 894 -22.57 52.88 -10.75
N ARG A 895 -23.08 51.78 -10.17
CA ARG A 895 -23.07 51.54 -8.72
C ARG A 895 -21.66 51.28 -8.20
N HIS A 896 -20.83 50.55 -8.93
CA HIS A 896 -19.44 50.28 -8.56
C HIS A 896 -18.59 51.55 -8.63
N GLN A 897 -18.79 52.40 -9.64
CA GLN A 897 -18.18 53.72 -9.71
C GLN A 897 -18.65 54.64 -8.58
N LEU A 898 -19.92 54.54 -8.15
CA LEU A 898 -20.44 55.31 -7.01
C LEU A 898 -19.88 54.82 -5.67
N LEU A 899 -19.74 53.51 -5.47
CA LEU A 899 -19.17 52.89 -4.26
C LEU A 899 -17.66 53.13 -4.15
N GLU A 900 -16.88 52.98 -5.23
CA GLU A 900 -15.47 53.39 -5.24
C GLU A 900 -15.31 54.89 -4.95
N ARG A 901 -16.24 55.71 -5.47
CA ARG A 901 -16.26 57.14 -5.21
C ARG A 901 -16.52 57.40 -3.73
N GLU A 902 -17.44 56.70 -3.09
CA GLU A 902 -17.68 56.81 -1.65
C GLU A 902 -16.51 56.31 -0.81
N GLN A 903 -15.92 55.15 -1.10
CA GLN A 903 -14.81 54.61 -0.30
C GLN A 903 -13.53 55.45 -0.39
N LYS A 904 -13.19 56.00 -1.56
CA LYS A 904 -12.00 56.85 -1.76
C LYS A 904 -12.26 58.34 -1.45
N TRP A 905 -13.23 58.65 -0.60
CA TRP A 905 -13.58 60.04 -0.29
C TRP A 905 -12.46 60.78 0.47
N GLU A 906 -11.74 60.10 1.37
CA GLU A 906 -10.62 60.69 2.13
C GLU A 906 -9.42 61.02 1.25
N GLU A 907 -9.04 60.11 0.33
CA GLU A 907 -7.99 60.36 -0.67
C GLU A 907 -8.36 61.54 -1.57
N ARG A 908 -9.62 61.65 -1.99
CA ARG A 908 -10.11 62.78 -2.81
C ARG A 908 -10.17 64.08 -2.01
N TRP A 909 -10.51 64.03 -0.73
CA TRP A 909 -10.47 65.18 0.16
C TRP A 909 -9.04 65.70 0.33
N MET A 910 -8.07 64.80 0.57
CA MET A 910 -6.64 65.08 0.62
C MET A 910 -6.11 65.65 -0.71
N GLN A 911 -6.48 65.07 -1.85
CA GLN A 911 -6.13 65.58 -3.18
C GLN A 911 -6.80 66.94 -3.48
N SER A 912 -8.01 67.19 -3.00
CA SER A 912 -8.69 68.48 -3.15
C SER A 912 -7.99 69.58 -2.34
N LYS A 913 -7.50 69.25 -1.14
CA LYS A 913 -6.70 70.16 -0.30
C LYS A 913 -5.36 70.51 -0.96
N LEU A 914 -4.70 69.52 -1.57
CA LEU A 914 -3.47 69.72 -2.36
C LEU A 914 -3.69 70.56 -3.61
N ARG A 915 -4.86 70.46 -4.27
CA ARG A 915 -5.22 71.31 -5.42
C ARG A 915 -5.66 72.73 -5.02
N SER A 916 -6.20 72.93 -3.83
CA SER A 916 -6.59 74.25 -3.30
C SER A 916 -5.45 75.04 -2.63
N GLY A 917 -4.25 74.45 -2.49
CA GLY A 917 -3.06 75.11 -1.91
C GLY A 917 -2.15 75.81 -2.92
N GLY A 918 -2.53 75.87 -4.20
CA GLY A 918 -1.76 76.47 -5.29
C GLY A 918 -2.46 77.70 -5.89
N GLY A 919 -2.61 78.76 -5.11
CA GLY A 919 -3.15 80.05 -5.57
C GLY A 919 -3.40 80.96 -4.37
N MET A 920 -2.75 82.12 -4.37
CA MET A 920 -2.75 83.18 -3.33
C MET A 920 -4.12 83.45 -2.69
#